data_AF-A0A937U5L2-F1
#
_entry.id   AF-A0A937U5L2-F1
#
_cell.length_a   1.000
_cell.length_b   1.000
_cell.length_c   1.000
_cell.angle_alpha   90.00
_cell.angle_beta   90.00
_cell.angle_gamma   90.00
#
_symmetry.space_group_name_H-M   'P 1'
#
loop_
_entity.id
_entity.type
_entity.pdbx_description
1 polymer ?
#
loop_
_entity_poly.entity_id
_entity_poly.type
_entity_poly.pdbx_seq_one_letter_code
_entity_poly.pdbx_strand_id
1 'polypeptide(L)'
;MKILQLRLLAFGLFTDTVLDLGGGEEGLHIIYGLNEAGKSSALRALRQMLYGIPERAQDDYVHPYAKMRIGAILKHSDGSVLEFIRRKGRANTLRADDDSTLMDESTLNKFLGGMSADLFATMFGIDHADLVRGGKEIIQGGGTVGQILFAAGAGLSELRRVQEELESEADDLFRPSGQKPKINEAIALFKKNQRELRDAQLPGQEWLHHDQALRDALELKLRVDQDLGRKQGERHRLERIREGLPTIARRKELLEDLKSYAGAVLLPGDFGERRRELLTNLRIAENDKEKEQQSIEEIDKAVTELEISEALLEHAELIEQIHQELGGYLKAAKDRTQLITRRDVLWDEAREILSGLRDDLTLDEAEKLRLKKTEAIKIQQLGSQYERVITLLEGARHDVTKLSIHIDGLEKQLEGLEAPRPIENLKGVLERAMKYGALEEHCQAEIAEIRNTKTSQELALSKQTLWSGTLDELERLPLPSLDAIDLFEDRFAEAQQSVIHHEADIKNQEETLLEIEGKIEEIRLEQEVPTEEDLQDAKRERDQGWRLVRRAWEEGHEPDEEVKDFVESFPPANTLAEAFELSIEQTDEIVDRLRREADRVARKAKLLADRETQRTKNRLSKTRLEQAKIVLQEIGKEWSKLWEPAGISPQSPREMRMWSQDQRAIIEKVTEIRERNAKATDIKSRIETYRIELDQSFQSILEPPAVENESLSDLITRGQKVIRREEEIRNIRAQLLNETKQRERELGEARSEVKRLEEELSQWQHQWEKAVAPLGLDAQAIPAQANATLDELKSLFETLKDAGILHKRIAGIGRDAEEFSRKVTSLAGYVARNLMERPVDQAAAELNAMLNQARTAKSKQESLEKQRRHAEGQVKGAEGRIAEIKSELAIMCEEASCSNYEELPEAEKRSAKRREIESELQTLETQLLKLSAGAKVEAFVREAQQVDPDSIEPQIDRLNEEIEELNKKRSELDQTIGSERTELSKMDGSARAAELAEETQMILGRLDADVEQYVRLRLASTVLNQAIERYREKHQGPTLRRANDLFSKMTLGSFEGIRVELDDQSQPMLVGIRPGGKEIVAVDCMSDGTADQLYFALRLASLEDYFEKDEPLPFVVDDILIRFDNDRAAAALQALELLSKKTQVIFFTHHQHLVALAEANVDPTVLFKHSLGI
;
A
#
# COMPACT_ATOMS: atom_id res chain seq x y z
N MET A 1 37.28 -21.11 41.21
CA MET A 1 36.12 -21.80 41.80
C MET A 1 36.32 -23.29 41.64
N LYS A 2 36.37 -24.03 42.75
CA LYS A 2 36.55 -25.48 42.81
C LYS A 2 35.35 -26.13 43.49
N ILE A 3 34.87 -27.25 42.96
CA ILE A 3 33.88 -28.10 43.63
C ILE A 3 34.65 -29.03 44.57
N LEU A 4 34.45 -28.87 45.87
CA LEU A 4 35.03 -29.75 46.88
C LEU A 4 34.19 -31.02 47.06
N GLN A 5 32.86 -30.89 47.07
CA GLN A 5 31.97 -32.03 47.19
C GLN A 5 30.70 -31.83 46.35
N LEU A 6 30.26 -32.89 45.68
CA LEU A 6 28.95 -32.98 45.05
C LEU A 6 28.13 -34.05 45.78
N ARG A 7 27.08 -33.62 46.47
CA ARG A 7 26.21 -34.46 47.31
C ARG A 7 24.90 -34.73 46.59
N LEU A 8 24.78 -35.91 46.00
CA LEU A 8 23.57 -36.39 45.32
C LEU A 8 22.64 -37.01 46.38
N LEU A 9 22.03 -36.13 47.19
CA LEU A 9 21.19 -36.51 48.34
C LEU A 9 19.93 -37.28 47.91
N ALA A 10 19.22 -36.75 46.91
CA ALA A 10 18.08 -37.42 46.29
C ALA A 10 17.95 -36.91 44.85
N PHE A 11 18.60 -37.56 43.88
CA PHE A 11 18.63 -37.09 42.50
C PHE A 11 18.88 -38.24 41.51
N GLY A 12 17.98 -38.45 40.54
CA GLY A 12 18.09 -39.56 39.59
C GLY A 12 18.09 -40.91 40.31
N LEU A 13 19.05 -41.77 39.99
CA LEU A 13 19.29 -43.06 40.65
C LEU A 13 20.06 -42.96 41.97
N PHE A 14 20.57 -41.78 42.30
CA PHE A 14 21.44 -41.59 43.47
C PHE A 14 20.63 -41.25 44.71
N THR A 15 20.97 -41.92 45.82
CA THR A 15 20.46 -41.63 47.17
C THR A 15 21.65 -41.48 48.09
N ASP A 16 21.77 -40.35 48.77
CA ASP A 16 22.85 -40.02 49.72
C ASP A 16 24.27 -40.33 49.17
N THR A 17 24.48 -40.17 47.87
CA THR A 17 25.77 -40.44 47.23
C THR A 17 26.64 -39.19 47.24
N VAL A 18 27.87 -39.28 47.74
CA VAL A 18 28.80 -38.15 47.81
C VAL A 18 29.99 -38.41 46.90
N LEU A 19 30.24 -37.49 45.98
CA LEU A 19 31.47 -37.42 45.19
C LEU A 19 32.40 -36.41 45.85
N ASP A 20 33.49 -36.93 46.44
CA ASP A 20 34.55 -36.10 47.03
C ASP A 20 35.53 -35.64 45.95
N LEU A 21 35.43 -34.37 45.58
CA LEU A 21 36.26 -33.72 44.56
C LEU A 21 37.28 -32.77 45.21
N GLY A 22 37.52 -32.90 46.51
CA GLY A 22 38.41 -32.03 47.27
C GLY A 22 39.90 -32.30 47.08
N GLY A 23 40.26 -33.47 46.54
CA GLY A 23 41.66 -33.89 46.33
C GLY A 23 42.49 -32.90 45.51
N GLY A 24 43.77 -32.73 45.88
CA GLY A 24 44.72 -31.83 45.19
C GLY A 24 44.40 -30.35 45.34
N GLU A 25 45.17 -29.48 44.67
CA GLU A 25 44.83 -28.05 44.55
C GLU A 25 43.60 -27.87 43.66
N GLU A 26 43.71 -28.17 42.36
CA GLU A 26 42.60 -28.18 41.40
C GLU A 26 42.32 -29.60 40.89
N GLY A 27 43.23 -30.18 40.10
CA GLY A 27 43.31 -31.62 39.81
C GLY A 27 42.45 -32.12 38.64
N LEU A 28 42.85 -33.26 38.06
CA LEU A 28 42.13 -34.03 37.05
C LEU A 28 41.35 -35.15 37.73
N HIS A 29 40.05 -34.96 37.87
CA HIS A 29 39.12 -35.91 38.49
C HIS A 29 38.46 -36.77 37.40
N ILE A 30 38.86 -38.03 37.28
CA ILE A 30 38.24 -39.00 36.37
C ILE A 30 37.11 -39.72 37.10
N ILE A 31 35.88 -39.55 36.60
CA ILE A 31 34.68 -40.22 37.08
C ILE A 31 34.37 -41.37 36.12
N TYR A 32 34.71 -42.58 36.55
CA TYR A 32 34.49 -43.82 35.82
C TYR A 32 33.16 -44.48 36.23
N GLY A 33 32.38 -44.94 35.26
CA GLY A 33 31.19 -45.75 35.53
C GLY A 33 30.74 -46.50 34.29
N LEU A 34 30.25 -47.73 34.47
CA LEU A 34 29.67 -48.51 33.38
C LEU A 34 28.44 -47.78 32.80
N ASN A 35 27.98 -48.19 31.62
CA ASN A 35 26.70 -47.71 31.10
C ASN A 35 25.60 -47.95 32.13
N GLU A 36 24.69 -46.98 32.27
CA GLU A 36 23.60 -46.97 33.27
C GLU A 36 24.04 -46.74 34.73
N ALA A 37 25.34 -46.60 35.03
CA ALA A 37 25.83 -46.28 36.38
C ALA A 37 25.54 -44.83 36.83
N GLY A 38 24.83 -44.05 36.01
CA GLY A 38 24.38 -42.70 36.35
C GLY A 38 25.34 -41.55 36.05
N LYS A 39 26.36 -41.74 35.21
CA LYS A 39 27.28 -40.66 34.78
C LYS A 39 26.52 -39.43 34.24
N SER A 40 25.62 -39.62 33.28
CA SER A 40 24.83 -38.52 32.71
C SER A 40 23.89 -37.88 33.74
N SER A 41 23.37 -38.65 34.69
CA SER A 41 22.58 -38.13 35.82
C SER A 41 23.45 -37.28 36.76
N ALA A 42 24.68 -37.70 37.05
CA ALA A 42 25.63 -36.94 37.86
C ALA A 42 26.12 -35.66 37.16
N LEU A 43 26.35 -35.70 35.84
CA LEU A 43 26.67 -34.53 35.03
C LEU A 43 25.53 -33.51 35.02
N ARG A 44 24.28 -33.97 34.83
CA ARG A 44 23.09 -33.13 34.95
C ARG A 44 22.94 -32.54 36.35
N ALA A 45 23.19 -33.33 37.40
CA ALA A 45 23.15 -32.86 38.78
C ALA A 45 24.18 -31.75 39.02
N LEU A 46 25.39 -31.85 38.50
CA LEU A 46 26.41 -30.80 38.61
C LEU A 46 25.92 -29.48 38.01
N ARG A 47 25.38 -29.50 36.78
CA ARG A 47 24.85 -28.30 36.14
C ARG A 47 23.63 -27.73 36.88
N GLN A 48 22.71 -28.58 37.28
CA GLN A 48 21.48 -28.18 37.99
C GLN A 48 21.77 -27.70 39.43
N MET A 49 22.86 -28.16 40.04
CA MET A 49 23.37 -27.64 41.30
C MET A 49 23.82 -26.18 41.15
N LEU A 50 24.49 -25.82 40.05
CA LEU A 50 24.92 -24.44 39.82
C LEU A 50 23.78 -23.50 39.39
N TYR A 51 22.82 -23.97 38.58
CA TYR A 51 21.83 -23.08 37.93
C TYR A 51 20.34 -23.35 38.23
N GLY A 52 20.03 -24.38 39.03
CA GLY A 52 18.65 -24.75 39.33
C GLY A 52 18.23 -26.07 38.68
N ILE A 53 17.34 -26.80 39.35
CA ILE A 53 16.67 -27.99 38.79
C ILE A 53 15.46 -27.52 37.97
N PRO A 54 15.39 -27.81 36.65
CA PRO A 54 14.31 -27.32 35.79
C PRO A 54 12.94 -27.93 36.15
N GLU A 55 11.85 -27.23 35.81
CA GLU A 55 10.47 -27.67 36.10
C GLU A 55 10.15 -29.05 35.52
N ARG A 56 10.69 -29.36 34.33
CA ARG A 56 10.56 -30.65 33.63
C ARG A 56 11.88 -31.44 33.66
N ALA A 57 12.41 -31.71 34.85
CA ALA A 57 13.58 -32.58 35.01
C ALA A 57 13.21 -34.06 34.76
N GLN A 58 14.01 -34.79 34.00
CA GLN A 58 13.78 -36.22 33.70
C GLN A 58 14.39 -37.17 34.75
N ASP A 59 14.91 -36.62 35.85
CA ASP A 59 15.68 -37.32 36.87
C ASP A 59 14.84 -37.71 38.12
N ASP A 60 13.53 -37.87 38.00
CA ASP A 60 12.57 -38.17 39.09
C ASP A 60 12.14 -39.64 39.20
N TYR A 61 12.80 -40.53 38.46
CA TYR A 61 12.42 -41.94 38.36
C TYR A 61 12.61 -42.75 39.65
N VAL A 62 13.48 -42.34 40.59
CA VAL A 62 13.57 -42.92 41.95
C VAL A 62 13.03 -41.97 43.02
N HIS A 63 13.28 -40.66 42.87
CA HIS A 63 12.93 -39.63 43.85
C HIS A 63 11.86 -38.69 43.31
N PRO A 64 10.69 -38.57 43.94
CA PRO A 64 9.68 -37.58 43.54
C PRO A 64 10.25 -36.16 43.58
N TYR A 65 9.77 -35.30 42.68
CA TYR A 65 10.21 -33.91 42.54
C TYR A 65 10.33 -33.12 43.85
N ALA A 66 9.40 -33.31 44.80
CA ALA A 66 9.41 -32.62 46.09
C ALA A 66 10.60 -33.01 47.00
N LYS A 67 11.19 -34.19 46.79
CA LYS A 67 12.32 -34.71 47.56
C LYS A 67 13.67 -34.46 46.87
N MET A 68 13.67 -33.99 45.62
CA MET A 68 14.90 -33.84 44.86
C MET A 68 15.81 -32.76 45.44
N ARG A 69 17.02 -33.17 45.81
CA ARG A 69 17.99 -32.35 46.53
C ARG A 69 19.41 -32.68 46.07
N ILE A 70 20.16 -31.63 45.74
CA ILE A 70 21.59 -31.72 45.41
C ILE A 70 22.33 -30.77 46.35
N GLY A 71 23.25 -31.29 47.15
CA GLY A 71 24.15 -30.48 47.96
C GLY A 71 25.49 -30.26 47.27
N ALA A 72 26.16 -29.16 47.61
CA ALA A 72 27.52 -28.92 47.17
C ALA A 72 28.32 -28.12 48.20
N ILE A 73 29.65 -28.30 48.14
CA ILE A 73 30.63 -27.44 48.80
C ILE A 73 31.52 -26.87 47.71
N LEU A 74 31.51 -25.55 47.55
CA LEU A 74 32.32 -24.82 46.58
C LEU A 74 33.38 -24.00 47.30
N LYS A 75 34.54 -23.84 46.68
CA LYS A 75 35.61 -22.95 47.14
C LYS A 75 35.94 -21.95 46.05
N HIS A 76 35.97 -20.67 46.37
CA HIS A 76 36.39 -19.60 45.45
C HIS A 76 37.91 -19.38 45.52
N SER A 77 38.49 -18.73 44.51
CA SER A 77 39.94 -18.47 44.44
C SER A 77 40.47 -17.63 45.62
N ASP A 78 39.63 -16.76 46.19
CA ASP A 78 39.93 -15.96 47.40
C ASP A 78 39.93 -16.78 48.71
N GLY A 79 39.62 -18.08 48.62
CA GLY A 79 39.57 -19.00 49.76
C GLY A 79 38.21 -19.07 50.47
N SER A 80 37.22 -18.28 50.05
CA SER A 80 35.86 -18.39 50.60
C SER A 80 35.21 -19.73 50.24
N VAL A 81 34.45 -20.30 51.18
CA VAL A 81 33.78 -21.59 51.01
C VAL A 81 32.27 -21.38 51.12
N LEU A 82 31.53 -21.95 50.18
CA LEU A 82 30.08 -21.92 50.11
C LEU A 82 29.54 -23.35 50.17
N GLU A 83 28.83 -23.66 51.25
CA GLU A 83 28.13 -24.92 51.41
C GLU A 83 26.63 -24.69 51.32
N PHE A 84 25.96 -25.45 50.46
CA PHE A 84 24.53 -25.30 50.20
C PHE A 84 23.86 -26.59 49.76
N ILE A 85 22.53 -26.58 49.85
CA ILE A 85 21.62 -27.57 49.27
C ILE A 85 20.67 -26.85 48.31
N ARG A 86 20.52 -27.43 47.12
CA ARG A 86 19.61 -26.97 46.10
C ARG A 86 18.45 -27.95 45.95
N ARG A 87 17.24 -27.43 46.14
CA ARG A 87 15.97 -28.15 45.95
C ARG A 87 15.35 -27.83 44.61
N LYS A 88 14.48 -28.72 44.12
CA LYS A 88 13.61 -28.39 42.99
C LYS A 88 12.49 -27.43 43.42
N GLY A 89 12.30 -26.33 42.68
CA GLY A 89 11.25 -25.33 42.95
C GLY A 89 11.35 -24.10 42.03
N ARG A 90 10.33 -23.23 42.03
CA ARG A 90 10.34 -21.96 41.25
C ARG A 90 11.02 -20.79 41.99
N ALA A 91 11.09 -20.86 43.32
CA ALA A 91 11.69 -19.85 44.19
C ALA A 91 12.23 -20.53 45.46
N ASN A 92 13.13 -19.87 46.18
CA ASN A 92 13.67 -20.35 47.46
C ASN A 92 14.33 -21.75 47.37
N THR A 93 14.98 -22.02 46.24
CA THR A 93 15.59 -23.31 45.90
C THR A 93 16.98 -23.49 46.48
N LEU A 94 17.71 -22.41 46.74
CA LEU A 94 19.04 -22.41 47.35
C LEU A 94 18.94 -22.28 48.88
N ARG A 95 19.52 -23.23 49.61
CA ARG A 95 19.47 -23.32 51.08
C ARG A 95 20.83 -23.61 51.67
N ALA A 96 21.03 -23.29 52.94
CA ALA A 96 22.21 -23.70 53.69
C ALA A 96 22.24 -25.24 53.91
N ASP A 97 23.33 -25.73 54.50
CA ASP A 97 23.54 -27.17 54.77
C ASP A 97 22.44 -27.81 55.65
N ASP A 98 21.80 -27.01 56.51
CA ASP A 98 20.68 -27.46 57.35
C ASP A 98 19.37 -27.72 56.56
N ASP A 99 19.37 -27.48 55.25
CA ASP A 99 18.25 -27.65 54.31
C ASP A 99 16.98 -26.83 54.67
N SER A 100 17.13 -25.84 55.56
CA SER A 100 16.03 -25.06 56.12
C SER A 100 16.23 -23.55 55.95
N THR A 101 17.45 -23.06 56.11
CA THR A 101 17.81 -21.65 55.99
C THR A 101 17.94 -21.26 54.51
N LEU A 102 17.17 -20.27 54.06
CA LEU A 102 17.21 -19.78 52.68
C LEU A 102 18.46 -18.93 52.43
N MET A 103 19.08 -19.12 51.27
CA MET A 103 20.23 -18.33 50.83
C MET A 103 19.86 -17.48 49.61
N ASP A 104 20.42 -16.28 49.54
CA ASP A 104 20.28 -15.41 48.38
C ASP A 104 21.09 -15.98 47.20
N GLU A 105 20.44 -16.07 46.04
CA GLU A 105 21.03 -16.51 44.78
C GLU A 105 22.25 -15.67 44.38
N SER A 106 22.29 -14.40 44.81
CA SER A 106 23.45 -13.51 44.62
C SER A 106 24.74 -14.07 45.26
N THR A 107 24.62 -14.90 46.30
CA THR A 107 25.75 -15.55 46.98
C THR A 107 26.42 -16.59 46.10
N LEU A 108 25.63 -17.42 45.41
CA LEU A 108 26.15 -18.41 44.45
C LEU A 108 26.62 -17.72 43.15
N ASN A 109 25.92 -16.68 42.69
CA ASN A 109 26.31 -15.93 41.49
C ASN A 109 27.69 -15.28 41.60
N LYS A 110 28.14 -14.92 42.81
CA LYS A 110 29.52 -14.46 43.05
C LYS A 110 30.56 -15.53 42.73
N PHE A 111 30.27 -16.79 43.08
CA PHE A 111 31.16 -17.93 42.77
C PHE A 111 31.17 -18.27 41.27
N LEU A 112 30.09 -17.91 40.56
CA LEU A 112 29.93 -18.14 39.12
C LEU A 112 30.38 -16.96 38.25
N GLY A 113 30.79 -15.83 38.84
CA GLY A 113 31.20 -14.64 38.09
C GLY A 113 30.09 -14.03 37.21
N GLY A 114 28.81 -14.27 37.54
CA GLY A 114 27.66 -13.81 36.73
C GLY A 114 27.44 -14.59 35.42
N MET A 115 28.12 -15.72 35.24
CA MET A 115 27.96 -16.57 34.06
C MET A 115 26.57 -17.21 33.98
N SER A 116 25.98 -17.26 32.78
CA SER A 116 24.70 -17.93 32.57
C SER A 116 24.86 -19.45 32.40
N ALA A 117 23.78 -20.18 32.63
CA ALA A 117 23.75 -21.64 32.51
C ALA A 117 24.12 -22.15 31.10
N ASP A 118 23.75 -21.41 30.06
CA ASP A 118 24.04 -21.77 28.67
C ASP A 118 25.47 -21.44 28.29
N LEU A 119 25.99 -20.29 28.74
CA LEU A 119 27.39 -19.91 28.54
C LEU A 119 28.34 -20.87 29.27
N PHE A 120 27.99 -21.28 30.49
CA PHE A 120 28.76 -22.30 31.22
C PHE A 120 28.79 -23.64 30.48
N ALA A 121 27.63 -24.10 30.00
CA ALA A 121 27.56 -25.35 29.24
C ALA A 121 28.34 -25.27 27.91
N THR A 122 28.37 -24.11 27.26
CA THR A 122 29.06 -23.94 25.98
C THR A 122 30.51 -23.48 26.09
N MET A 123 31.02 -23.07 27.25
CA MET A 123 32.46 -22.84 27.49
C MET A 123 33.12 -23.93 28.33
N PHE A 124 32.52 -24.27 29.48
CA PHE A 124 33.09 -25.15 30.51
C PHE A 124 32.58 -26.58 30.45
N GLY A 125 31.51 -26.85 29.70
CA GLY A 125 31.02 -28.20 29.41
C GLY A 125 31.35 -28.62 27.97
N ILE A 126 31.79 -29.86 27.77
CA ILE A 126 31.90 -30.46 26.43
C ILE A 126 31.65 -31.96 26.51
N ASP A 127 30.69 -32.43 25.72
CA ASP A 127 30.46 -33.86 25.50
C ASP A 127 31.03 -34.31 24.13
N HIS A 128 30.95 -35.61 23.85
CA HIS A 128 31.39 -36.16 22.57
C HIS A 128 30.65 -35.56 21.37
N ALA A 129 29.35 -35.30 21.47
CA ALA A 129 28.55 -34.77 20.38
C ALA A 129 28.92 -33.30 20.07
N ASP A 130 29.19 -32.51 21.11
CA ASP A 130 29.66 -31.13 21.04
C ASP A 130 31.03 -31.03 20.38
N LEU A 131 31.94 -31.95 20.72
CA LEU A 131 33.26 -32.05 20.10
C LEU A 131 33.18 -32.33 18.60
N VAL A 132 32.37 -33.31 18.20
CA VAL A 132 32.19 -33.70 16.79
C VAL A 132 31.47 -32.61 15.99
N ARG A 133 30.46 -31.97 16.59
CA ARG A 133 29.76 -30.84 15.99
C ARG A 133 30.72 -29.66 15.78
N GLY A 134 31.50 -29.32 16.80
CA GLY A 134 32.52 -28.28 16.71
C GLY A 134 33.58 -28.58 15.64
N GLY A 135 34.08 -29.81 15.57
CA GLY A 135 35.00 -30.25 14.52
C GLY A 135 34.41 -30.10 13.11
N LYS A 136 33.14 -30.50 12.91
CA LYS A 136 32.42 -30.37 11.62
C LYS A 136 32.14 -28.92 11.24
N GLU A 137 31.83 -28.05 12.19
CA GLU A 137 31.57 -26.63 11.92
C GLU A 137 32.84 -25.87 11.51
N ILE A 138 34.02 -26.30 12.01
CA ILE A 138 35.30 -25.81 11.50
C ILE A 138 35.54 -26.32 10.06
N ILE A 139 35.22 -27.59 9.76
CA ILE A 139 35.32 -28.19 8.42
C ILE A 139 34.42 -27.48 7.39
N GLN A 140 33.19 -27.13 7.75
CA GLN A 140 32.18 -26.56 6.84
C GLN A 140 32.44 -25.08 6.45
N GLY A 141 33.60 -24.52 6.80
CA GLY A 141 34.06 -23.23 6.27
C GLY A 141 33.39 -21.99 6.85
N GLY A 142 32.55 -22.12 7.89
CA GLY A 142 31.80 -20.98 8.42
C GLY A 142 32.58 -20.09 9.40
N GLY A 143 33.68 -20.58 9.98
CA GLY A 143 34.43 -19.88 11.03
C GLY A 143 33.60 -19.46 12.26
N THR A 144 32.29 -19.76 12.29
CA THR A 144 31.32 -19.14 13.18
C THR A 144 31.50 -19.62 14.61
N VAL A 145 31.85 -20.89 14.78
CA VAL A 145 32.07 -21.49 16.10
C VAL A 145 33.46 -21.19 16.65
N GLY A 146 34.50 -21.13 15.80
CA GLY A 146 35.79 -20.57 16.18
C GLY A 146 35.65 -19.11 16.61
N GLN A 147 34.86 -18.32 15.87
CA GLN A 147 34.51 -16.94 16.23
C GLN A 147 33.68 -16.84 17.51
N ILE A 148 32.74 -17.77 17.78
CA ILE A 148 31.96 -17.80 19.03
C ILE A 148 32.89 -18.11 20.22
N LEU A 149 33.84 -19.03 20.07
CA LEU A 149 34.82 -19.33 21.13
C LEU A 149 35.73 -18.14 21.43
N PHE A 150 36.22 -17.43 20.40
CA PHE A 150 37.00 -16.20 20.57
C PHE A 150 36.15 -15.01 21.06
N ALA A 151 34.91 -14.88 20.62
CA ALA A 151 34.00 -13.80 21.01
C ALA A 151 33.42 -13.98 22.41
N ALA A 152 33.16 -15.22 22.84
CA ALA A 152 32.70 -15.54 24.19
C ALA A 152 33.81 -15.33 25.22
N GLY A 153 35.07 -15.68 24.89
CA GLY A 153 36.23 -15.38 25.74
C GLY A 153 36.62 -13.89 25.79
N ALA A 154 36.08 -13.06 24.90
CA ALA A 154 36.40 -11.63 24.80
C ALA A 154 35.20 -10.68 24.99
N GLY A 155 34.00 -11.20 25.26
CA GLY A 155 32.79 -10.39 25.49
C GLY A 155 32.18 -9.71 24.25
N LEU A 156 32.40 -10.22 23.03
CA LEU A 156 32.02 -9.57 21.77
C LEU A 156 30.69 -10.05 21.16
N SER A 157 29.97 -10.97 21.82
CA SER A 157 28.74 -11.57 21.29
C SER A 157 27.61 -10.55 21.10
N GLU A 158 27.52 -9.52 21.96
CA GLU A 158 26.51 -8.48 21.85
C GLU A 158 26.75 -7.54 20.65
N LEU A 159 28.01 -7.24 20.33
CA LEU A 159 28.34 -6.34 19.21
C LEU A 159 27.96 -6.92 17.85
N ARG A 160 28.01 -8.25 17.71
CA ARG A 160 27.61 -8.93 16.48
C ARG A 160 26.10 -8.90 16.27
N ARG A 161 25.31 -9.03 17.34
CA ARG A 161 23.84 -8.89 17.27
C ARG A 161 23.46 -7.50 16.79
N VAL A 162 24.11 -6.47 17.34
CA VAL A 162 23.91 -5.07 16.92
C VAL A 162 24.31 -4.85 15.46
N GLN A 163 25.38 -5.50 14.99
CA GLN A 163 25.77 -5.45 13.58
C GLN A 163 24.69 -6.04 12.66
N GLU A 164 24.17 -7.21 12.99
CA GLU A 164 23.12 -7.89 12.22
C GLU A 164 21.80 -7.08 12.22
N GLU A 165 21.45 -6.46 13.34
CA GLU A 165 20.31 -5.53 13.45
C GLU A 165 20.49 -4.32 12.51
N LEU A 166 21.66 -3.66 12.52
CA LEU A 166 21.96 -2.52 11.65
C LEU A 166 21.95 -2.89 10.16
N GLU A 167 22.44 -4.07 9.80
CA GLU A 167 22.39 -4.58 8.42
C GLU A 167 20.96 -4.88 7.98
N SER A 168 20.16 -5.50 8.84
CA SER A 168 18.74 -5.76 8.55
C SER A 168 17.95 -4.47 8.35
N GLU A 169 18.15 -3.46 9.20
CA GLU A 169 17.48 -2.17 9.06
C GLU A 169 17.89 -1.44 7.76
N ALA A 170 19.17 -1.51 7.37
CA ALA A 170 19.63 -0.95 6.11
C ALA A 170 19.01 -1.67 4.90
N ASP A 171 18.94 -2.99 4.96
CA ASP A 171 18.36 -3.84 3.92
C ASP A 171 16.83 -3.66 3.77
N ASP A 172 16.13 -3.22 4.81
CA ASP A 172 14.71 -2.86 4.74
C ASP A 172 14.48 -1.52 4.01
N LEU A 173 15.49 -0.63 4.01
CA LEU A 173 15.45 0.64 3.29
C LEU A 173 15.84 0.47 1.82
N PHE A 174 16.92 -0.26 1.52
CA PHE A 174 17.41 -0.45 0.15
C PHE A 174 18.07 -1.81 -0.06
N ARG A 175 17.72 -2.48 -1.16
CA ARG A 175 18.46 -3.63 -1.68
C ARG A 175 18.74 -3.46 -3.17
N PRO A 176 19.93 -3.80 -3.68
CA PRO A 176 20.28 -3.63 -5.10
C PRO A 176 19.30 -4.32 -6.07
N SER A 177 18.73 -5.46 -5.66
CA SER A 177 17.79 -6.26 -6.45
C SER A 177 16.37 -6.28 -5.85
N GLY A 178 16.10 -5.52 -4.80
CA GLY A 178 14.79 -5.46 -4.14
C GLY A 178 13.82 -4.53 -4.87
N GLN A 179 12.54 -4.91 -4.96
CA GLN A 179 11.47 -4.02 -5.43
C GLN A 179 10.65 -3.42 -4.28
N LYS A 180 10.57 -4.12 -3.15
CA LYS A 180 9.79 -3.74 -1.97
C LYS A 180 10.47 -2.77 -0.99
N PRO A 181 11.81 -2.69 -0.87
CA PRO A 181 12.43 -1.72 0.05
C PRO A 181 12.03 -0.29 -0.29
N LYS A 182 11.90 0.56 0.74
CA LYS A 182 11.31 1.90 0.62
C LYS A 182 11.99 2.78 -0.43
N ILE A 183 13.32 2.77 -0.48
CA ILE A 183 14.11 3.55 -1.46
C ILE A 183 13.87 3.03 -2.89
N ASN A 184 13.85 1.71 -3.08
CA ASN A 184 13.62 1.11 -4.40
C ASN A 184 12.22 1.44 -4.95
N GLU A 185 11.20 1.38 -4.09
CA GLU A 185 9.82 1.75 -4.43
C GLU A 185 9.71 3.25 -4.76
N ALA A 186 10.31 4.11 -3.94
CA ALA A 186 10.35 5.55 -4.17
C ALA A 186 11.06 5.92 -5.48
N ILE A 187 12.18 5.27 -5.83
CA ILE A 187 12.87 5.47 -7.12
C ILE A 187 11.99 5.06 -8.30
N ALA A 188 11.26 3.95 -8.19
CA ALA A 188 10.38 3.48 -9.24
C ALA A 188 9.21 4.46 -9.46
N LEU A 189 8.61 4.95 -8.37
CA LEU A 189 7.52 5.92 -8.41
C LEU A 189 8.00 7.28 -8.95
N PHE A 190 9.18 7.75 -8.52
CA PHE A 190 9.82 8.96 -9.06
C PHE A 190 10.01 8.87 -10.58
N LYS A 191 10.58 7.76 -11.08
CA LYS A 191 10.79 7.56 -12.53
C LYS A 191 9.48 7.53 -13.31
N LYS A 192 8.43 6.95 -12.72
CA LYS A 192 7.09 6.94 -13.32
C LYS A 192 6.53 8.36 -13.42
N ASN A 193 6.51 9.10 -12.32
CA ASN A 193 5.97 10.47 -12.29
C ASN A 193 6.78 11.42 -13.18
N GLN A 194 8.10 11.26 -13.25
CA GLN A 194 8.95 12.07 -14.14
C GLN A 194 8.66 11.81 -15.63
N ARG A 195 8.26 10.58 -15.99
CA ARG A 195 7.84 10.22 -17.34
C ARG A 195 6.47 10.82 -17.65
N GLU A 196 5.49 10.64 -16.76
CA GLU A 196 4.15 11.21 -16.90
C GLU A 196 4.17 12.74 -16.94
N LEU A 197 5.04 13.39 -16.17
CA LEU A 197 5.23 14.84 -16.18
C LEU A 197 5.78 15.34 -17.52
N ARG A 198 6.73 14.61 -18.10
CA ARG A 198 7.33 14.97 -19.41
C ARG A 198 6.32 14.80 -20.54
N ASP A 199 5.52 13.73 -20.48
CA ASP A 199 4.45 13.46 -21.45
C ASP A 199 3.32 14.50 -21.33
N ALA A 200 3.12 15.11 -20.16
CA ALA A 200 2.15 16.18 -19.93
C ALA A 200 2.66 17.60 -20.31
N GLN A 201 3.97 17.82 -20.53
CA GLN A 201 4.58 19.14 -20.73
C GLN A 201 4.93 19.51 -22.20
N LEU A 202 4.79 18.58 -23.16
CA LEU A 202 4.92 18.84 -24.61
C LEU A 202 3.53 18.63 -25.23
N PRO A 203 2.85 19.64 -25.84
CA PRO A 203 3.17 20.05 -27.23
C PRO A 203 2.58 21.43 -27.67
N GLY A 204 3.34 22.53 -27.58
CA GLY A 204 2.84 23.86 -28.01
C GLY A 204 2.55 24.00 -29.52
N GLN A 205 3.15 23.15 -30.36
CA GLN A 205 2.98 23.18 -31.81
C GLN A 205 1.80 22.32 -32.29
N GLU A 206 1.49 21.22 -31.57
CA GLU A 206 0.33 20.37 -31.87
C GLU A 206 -0.96 21.01 -31.37
N TRP A 207 -0.94 21.69 -30.22
CA TRP A 207 -2.09 22.45 -29.73
C TRP A 207 -2.57 23.50 -30.76
N LEU A 208 -1.62 24.22 -31.38
CA LEU A 208 -1.92 25.23 -32.40
C LEU A 208 -2.52 24.61 -33.67
N HIS A 209 -2.08 23.40 -34.03
CA HIS A 209 -2.62 22.64 -35.16
C HIS A 209 -4.06 22.17 -34.91
N HIS A 210 -4.32 21.60 -33.73
CA HIS A 210 -5.66 21.11 -33.35
C HIS A 210 -6.67 22.25 -33.11
N ASP A 211 -6.25 23.39 -32.53
CA ASP A 211 -7.12 24.57 -32.36
C ASP A 211 -7.53 25.15 -33.73
N GLN A 212 -6.61 25.22 -34.68
CA GLN A 212 -6.91 25.72 -36.02
C GLN A 212 -7.82 24.75 -36.80
N ALA A 213 -7.55 23.44 -36.74
CA ALA A 213 -8.41 22.42 -37.35
C ALA A 213 -9.83 22.41 -36.77
N LEU A 214 -9.97 22.60 -35.45
CA LEU A 214 -11.27 22.70 -34.77
C LEU A 214 -12.07 23.92 -35.25
N ARG A 215 -11.44 25.09 -35.40
CA ARG A 215 -12.10 26.31 -35.88
C ARG A 215 -12.63 26.15 -37.31
N ASP A 216 -11.80 25.60 -38.20
CA ASP A 216 -12.17 25.38 -39.59
C ASP A 216 -13.34 24.38 -39.71
N ALA A 217 -13.32 23.30 -38.93
CA ALA A 217 -14.39 22.31 -38.91
C ALA A 217 -15.71 22.87 -38.36
N LEU A 218 -15.67 23.72 -37.32
CA LEU A 218 -16.85 24.39 -36.76
C LEU A 218 -17.50 25.37 -37.75
N GLU A 219 -16.70 26.14 -38.49
CA GLU A 219 -17.21 27.08 -39.49
C GLU A 219 -17.87 26.35 -40.67
N LEU A 220 -17.24 25.27 -41.16
CA LEU A 220 -17.81 24.43 -42.22
C LEU A 220 -19.10 23.74 -41.77
N LYS A 221 -19.16 23.24 -40.53
CA LYS A 221 -20.36 22.61 -39.98
C LYS A 221 -21.55 23.58 -39.95
N LEU A 222 -21.34 24.83 -39.54
CA LEU A 222 -22.40 25.83 -39.49
C LEU A 222 -23.04 26.07 -40.88
N ARG A 223 -22.23 26.09 -41.95
CA ARG A 223 -22.74 26.25 -43.33
C ARG A 223 -23.52 25.01 -43.78
N VAL A 224 -22.98 23.81 -43.51
CA VAL A 224 -23.63 22.53 -43.83
C VAL A 224 -24.98 22.41 -43.11
N ASP A 225 -25.06 22.78 -41.83
CA ASP A 225 -26.30 22.73 -41.04
C ASP A 225 -27.38 23.68 -41.57
N GLN A 226 -27.00 24.88 -42.04
CA GLN A 226 -27.94 25.83 -42.64
C GLN A 226 -28.53 25.32 -43.97
N ASP A 227 -27.69 24.75 -44.84
CA ASP A 227 -28.13 24.19 -46.11
C ASP A 227 -28.96 22.92 -45.92
N LEU A 228 -28.56 22.05 -44.98
CA LEU A 228 -29.31 20.86 -44.58
C LEU A 228 -30.72 21.24 -44.10
N GLY A 229 -30.83 22.25 -43.23
CA GLY A 229 -32.12 22.74 -42.72
C GLY A 229 -33.05 23.25 -43.82
N ARG A 230 -32.52 23.98 -44.81
CA ARG A 230 -33.31 24.47 -45.95
C ARG A 230 -33.82 23.30 -46.82
N LYS A 231 -32.95 22.34 -47.14
CA LYS A 231 -33.28 21.20 -48.01
C LYS A 231 -34.24 20.22 -47.33
N GLN A 232 -34.07 19.96 -46.04
CA GLN A 232 -35.00 19.15 -45.23
C GLN A 232 -36.38 19.81 -45.14
N GLY A 233 -36.45 21.14 -45.03
CA GLY A 233 -37.72 21.87 -45.04
C GLY A 233 -38.54 21.65 -46.32
N GLU A 234 -37.88 21.75 -47.49
CA GLU A 234 -38.55 21.54 -48.78
C GLU A 234 -38.88 20.06 -49.02
N ARG A 235 -38.00 19.14 -48.61
CA ARG A 235 -38.27 17.70 -48.67
C ARG A 235 -39.48 17.32 -47.81
N HIS A 236 -39.52 17.73 -46.54
CA HIS A 236 -40.65 17.46 -45.65
C HIS A 236 -41.96 18.07 -46.17
N ARG A 237 -41.92 19.19 -46.89
CA ARG A 237 -43.10 19.75 -47.56
C ARG A 237 -43.61 18.81 -48.65
N LEU A 238 -42.73 18.37 -49.56
CA LEU A 238 -43.08 17.47 -50.66
C LEU A 238 -43.46 16.07 -50.17
N GLU A 239 -42.80 15.53 -49.15
CA GLU A 239 -43.12 14.24 -48.52
C GLU A 239 -44.50 14.27 -47.87
N ARG A 240 -44.86 15.34 -47.15
CA ARG A 240 -46.21 15.47 -46.59
C ARG A 240 -47.28 15.46 -47.68
N ILE A 241 -47.02 16.16 -48.80
CA ILE A 241 -47.94 16.16 -49.94
C ILE A 241 -48.01 14.77 -50.59
N ARG A 242 -46.86 14.11 -50.81
CA ARG A 242 -46.77 12.74 -51.32
C ARG A 242 -47.54 11.75 -50.45
N GLU A 243 -47.35 11.78 -49.13
CA GLU A 243 -48.01 10.90 -48.15
C GLU A 243 -49.50 11.21 -48.00
N GLY A 244 -49.87 12.48 -48.17
CA GLY A 244 -51.25 12.92 -48.19
C GLY A 244 -52.02 12.38 -49.39
N LEU A 245 -51.42 12.32 -50.59
CA LEU A 245 -52.13 11.98 -51.83
C LEU A 245 -52.83 10.60 -51.81
N PRO A 246 -52.18 9.48 -51.44
CA PRO A 246 -52.83 8.18 -51.29
C PRO A 246 -53.88 8.16 -50.17
N THR A 247 -53.59 8.84 -49.05
CA THR A 247 -54.50 8.94 -47.89
C THR A 247 -55.80 9.67 -48.27
N ILE A 248 -55.69 10.72 -49.08
CA ILE A 248 -56.81 11.47 -49.64
C ILE A 248 -57.62 10.60 -50.60
N ALA A 249 -56.96 9.79 -51.43
CA ALA A 249 -57.61 8.85 -52.34
C ALA A 249 -58.31 7.69 -51.59
N ARG A 250 -57.63 7.08 -50.61
CA ARG A 250 -58.14 5.95 -49.82
C ARG A 250 -59.28 6.36 -48.88
N ARG A 251 -59.23 7.56 -48.30
CA ARG A 251 -60.34 8.14 -47.54
C ARG A 251 -61.60 8.23 -48.40
N LYS A 252 -61.46 8.55 -49.69
CA LYS A 252 -62.59 8.60 -50.62
C LYS A 252 -63.18 7.20 -50.89
N GLU A 253 -62.33 6.18 -51.03
CA GLU A 253 -62.76 4.78 -51.23
C GLU A 253 -63.41 4.15 -49.99
N LEU A 254 -62.82 4.32 -48.79
CA LEU A 254 -63.34 3.72 -47.56
C LEU A 254 -64.70 4.30 -47.13
N LEU A 255 -64.95 5.58 -47.44
CA LEU A 255 -66.29 6.18 -47.27
C LEU A 255 -67.34 5.53 -48.19
N GLU A 256 -66.92 4.96 -49.31
CA GLU A 256 -67.76 4.19 -50.23
C GLU A 256 -67.96 2.75 -49.70
N ASP A 257 -66.89 2.09 -49.23
CA ASP A 257 -66.90 0.71 -48.72
C ASP A 257 -67.70 0.53 -47.40
N LEU A 258 -67.68 1.54 -46.53
CA LEU A 258 -68.41 1.53 -45.24
C LEU A 258 -69.91 1.29 -45.42
N LYS A 259 -70.48 1.69 -46.57
CA LYS A 259 -71.90 1.48 -46.89
C LYS A 259 -72.31 0.00 -46.97
N SER A 260 -71.37 -0.91 -47.26
CA SER A 260 -71.64 -2.34 -47.50
C SER A 260 -71.59 -3.23 -46.24
N TYR A 261 -71.03 -2.74 -45.13
CA TYR A 261 -70.83 -3.50 -43.88
C TYR A 261 -71.63 -2.96 -42.68
N ALA A 262 -72.51 -1.99 -42.91
CA ALA A 262 -73.30 -1.31 -41.87
C ALA A 262 -74.21 -2.24 -41.03
N GLY A 263 -74.51 -3.46 -41.50
CA GLY A 263 -75.36 -4.46 -40.83
C GLY A 263 -74.64 -5.52 -39.98
N ALA A 264 -73.30 -5.50 -39.86
CA ALA A 264 -72.54 -6.47 -39.06
C ALA A 264 -72.50 -6.10 -37.55
N VAL A 265 -72.64 -7.10 -36.65
CA VAL A 265 -72.55 -6.96 -35.18
C VAL A 265 -71.08 -6.78 -34.76
N LEU A 266 -70.79 -5.82 -33.87
CA LEU A 266 -69.43 -5.59 -33.34
C LEU A 266 -69.15 -6.49 -32.13
N LEU A 267 -68.28 -7.49 -32.30
CA LEU A 267 -67.84 -8.43 -31.26
C LEU A 267 -66.63 -7.90 -30.46
N PRO A 268 -66.43 -8.24 -29.18
CA PRO A 268 -65.28 -7.80 -28.37
C PRO A 268 -63.91 -8.09 -29.01
N GLY A 269 -62.89 -7.28 -28.67
CA GLY A 269 -61.58 -7.32 -29.35
C GLY A 269 -60.74 -8.58 -29.09
N ASP A 270 -60.94 -9.24 -27.95
CA ASP A 270 -60.25 -10.45 -27.49
C ASP A 270 -60.91 -11.76 -27.97
N PHE A 271 -62.03 -11.64 -28.68
CA PHE A 271 -62.88 -12.77 -29.08
C PHE A 271 -62.13 -13.83 -29.91
N GLY A 272 -61.26 -13.40 -30.84
CA GLY A 272 -60.48 -14.31 -31.69
C GLY A 272 -59.31 -15.01 -30.98
N GLU A 273 -58.76 -14.41 -29.92
CA GLU A 273 -57.69 -15.00 -29.11
C GLU A 273 -58.24 -16.04 -28.15
N ARG A 274 -59.32 -15.69 -27.43
CA ARG A 274 -60.03 -16.64 -26.55
C ARG A 274 -60.42 -17.92 -27.29
N ARG A 275 -60.91 -17.81 -28.54
CA ARG A 275 -61.23 -18.98 -29.37
C ARG A 275 -60.00 -19.85 -29.70
N ARG A 276 -58.88 -19.25 -30.10
CA ARG A 276 -57.66 -19.97 -30.51
C ARG A 276 -56.97 -20.65 -29.34
N GLU A 277 -56.91 -19.96 -28.20
CA GLU A 277 -56.34 -20.47 -26.96
C GLU A 277 -57.11 -21.70 -26.48
N LEU A 278 -58.44 -21.61 -26.42
CA LEU A 278 -59.28 -22.74 -26.05
C LEU A 278 -59.11 -23.93 -27.01
N LEU A 279 -59.05 -23.71 -28.33
CA LEU A 279 -58.84 -24.80 -29.29
C LEU A 279 -57.44 -25.45 -29.20
N THR A 280 -56.40 -24.68 -28.87
CA THR A 280 -55.03 -25.22 -28.71
C THR A 280 -54.91 -26.00 -27.41
N ASN A 281 -55.45 -25.47 -26.31
CA ASN A 281 -55.46 -26.15 -25.02
C ASN A 281 -56.25 -27.47 -25.10
N LEU A 282 -57.32 -27.51 -25.88
CA LEU A 282 -58.08 -28.74 -26.14
C LEU A 282 -57.21 -29.81 -26.80
N ARG A 283 -56.45 -29.44 -27.84
CA ARG A 283 -55.59 -30.36 -28.60
C ARG A 283 -54.40 -30.88 -27.80
N ILE A 284 -53.82 -30.04 -26.94
CA ILE A 284 -52.73 -30.45 -26.04
C ILE A 284 -53.24 -31.49 -25.04
N ALA A 285 -54.38 -31.22 -24.40
CA ALA A 285 -54.94 -32.13 -23.42
C ALA A 285 -55.36 -33.47 -24.04
N GLU A 286 -55.85 -33.49 -25.29
CA GLU A 286 -56.16 -34.73 -26.03
C GLU A 286 -54.89 -35.56 -26.34
N ASN A 287 -53.79 -34.94 -26.76
CA ASN A 287 -52.53 -35.65 -27.03
C ASN A 287 -51.85 -36.21 -25.76
N ASP A 288 -51.85 -35.45 -24.66
CA ASP A 288 -51.26 -35.90 -23.39
C ASP A 288 -51.96 -37.17 -22.88
N LYS A 289 -53.29 -37.23 -23.02
CA LYS A 289 -54.07 -38.41 -22.66
C LYS A 289 -53.65 -39.65 -23.46
N GLU A 290 -53.50 -39.52 -24.78
CA GLU A 290 -53.20 -40.64 -25.67
C GLU A 290 -51.80 -41.23 -25.42
N LYS A 291 -50.80 -40.37 -25.17
CA LYS A 291 -49.42 -40.80 -24.89
C LYS A 291 -49.31 -41.62 -23.60
N GLU A 292 -49.93 -41.15 -22.52
CA GLU A 292 -49.85 -41.82 -21.22
C GLU A 292 -50.64 -43.15 -21.21
N GLN A 293 -51.70 -43.26 -22.03
CA GLN A 293 -52.41 -44.53 -22.23
C GLN A 293 -51.57 -45.61 -22.92
N GLN A 294 -50.73 -45.24 -23.90
CA GLN A 294 -49.81 -46.20 -24.54
C GLN A 294 -48.73 -46.72 -23.58
N SER A 295 -48.23 -45.88 -22.67
CA SER A 295 -47.21 -46.29 -21.70
C SER A 295 -47.73 -47.32 -20.69
N ILE A 296 -49.01 -47.24 -20.31
CA ILE A 296 -49.65 -48.23 -19.41
C ILE A 296 -49.71 -49.61 -20.07
N GLU A 297 -50.07 -49.68 -21.36
CA GLU A 297 -50.17 -50.95 -22.10
C GLU A 297 -48.83 -51.69 -22.26
N GLU A 298 -47.72 -50.96 -22.38
CA GLU A 298 -46.38 -51.56 -22.47
C GLU A 298 -45.91 -52.14 -21.12
N ILE A 299 -46.21 -51.46 -20.02
CA ILE A 299 -45.85 -51.91 -18.67
C ILE A 299 -46.66 -53.15 -18.27
N ASP A 300 -47.95 -53.21 -18.64
CA ASP A 300 -48.81 -54.35 -18.32
C ASP A 300 -48.36 -55.67 -18.98
N LYS A 301 -47.83 -55.62 -20.20
CA LYS A 301 -47.26 -56.80 -20.88
C LYS A 301 -46.00 -57.35 -20.18
N ALA A 302 -45.14 -56.47 -19.66
CA ALA A 302 -43.89 -56.86 -19.03
C ALA A 302 -44.06 -57.51 -17.63
N VAL A 303 -45.17 -57.22 -16.94
CA VAL A 303 -45.47 -57.81 -15.62
C VAL A 303 -46.03 -59.23 -15.74
N THR A 304 -46.77 -59.55 -16.81
CA THR A 304 -47.40 -60.86 -17.01
C THR A 304 -46.44 -62.02 -17.34
N GLU A 305 -45.16 -61.76 -17.64
CA GLU A 305 -44.18 -62.77 -18.09
C GLU A 305 -43.24 -63.30 -16.97
N LEU A 306 -43.40 -62.90 -15.70
CA LEU A 306 -42.52 -63.28 -14.58
C LEU A 306 -43.12 -64.41 -13.70
N GLU A 307 -42.43 -65.56 -13.57
CA GLU A 307 -42.78 -66.65 -12.62
C GLU A 307 -41.96 -66.54 -11.31
N ILE A 308 -42.62 -66.47 -10.15
CA ILE A 308 -41.99 -66.32 -8.82
C ILE A 308 -42.47 -67.43 -7.86
N SER A 309 -41.54 -68.14 -7.20
CA SER A 309 -41.87 -69.16 -6.19
C SER A 309 -41.86 -68.56 -4.77
N GLU A 310 -43.04 -68.32 -4.20
CA GLU A 310 -43.20 -67.65 -2.90
C GLU A 310 -42.73 -68.50 -1.70
N ALA A 311 -42.88 -69.82 -1.75
CA ALA A 311 -42.54 -70.72 -0.63
C ALA A 311 -41.03 -70.74 -0.30
N LEU A 312 -40.16 -70.57 -1.31
CA LEU A 312 -38.70 -70.46 -1.13
C LEU A 312 -38.32 -69.09 -0.54
N LEU A 313 -39.01 -68.02 -0.93
CA LEU A 313 -38.75 -66.65 -0.44
C LEU A 313 -39.17 -66.45 1.01
N GLU A 314 -40.24 -67.09 1.45
CA GLU A 314 -40.69 -67.03 2.85
C GLU A 314 -39.70 -67.67 3.84
N HIS A 315 -38.93 -68.67 3.41
CA HIS A 315 -38.02 -69.43 4.28
C HIS A 315 -36.54 -69.10 4.04
N ALA A 316 -36.28 -67.95 3.42
CA ALA A 316 -34.98 -67.56 2.90
C ALA A 316 -33.88 -67.48 3.97
N GLU A 317 -34.18 -66.80 5.08
CA GLU A 317 -33.24 -66.59 6.17
C GLU A 317 -32.84 -67.90 6.85
N LEU A 318 -33.78 -68.84 6.98
CA LEU A 318 -33.55 -70.13 7.62
C LEU A 318 -32.63 -71.04 6.77
N ILE A 319 -32.78 -70.97 5.46
CA ILE A 319 -31.97 -71.74 4.49
C ILE A 319 -30.52 -71.25 4.48
N GLU A 320 -30.29 -69.93 4.49
CA GLU A 320 -28.96 -69.32 4.51
C GLU A 320 -28.24 -69.61 5.84
N GLN A 321 -28.96 -69.54 6.95
CA GLN A 321 -28.44 -69.82 8.28
C GLN A 321 -27.91 -71.26 8.41
N ILE A 322 -28.66 -72.23 7.91
CA ILE A 322 -28.26 -73.65 7.93
C ILE A 322 -27.02 -73.90 7.06
N HIS A 323 -26.87 -73.23 5.92
CA HIS A 323 -25.68 -73.38 5.08
C HIS A 323 -24.40 -72.83 5.73
N GLN A 324 -24.49 -71.73 6.48
CA GLN A 324 -23.36 -71.16 7.21
C GLN A 324 -22.90 -72.02 8.40
N GLU A 325 -23.84 -72.66 9.11
CA GLU A 325 -23.55 -73.49 10.30
C GLU A 325 -22.82 -74.82 9.95
N LEU A 326 -22.83 -75.24 8.67
CA LEU A 326 -22.26 -76.49 8.17
C LEU A 326 -20.73 -76.64 8.41
N GLY A 327 -19.97 -75.57 8.20
CA GLY A 327 -18.51 -75.59 8.38
C GLY A 327 -18.08 -75.68 9.85
N GLY A 328 -18.91 -75.19 10.77
CA GLY A 328 -18.66 -75.25 12.22
C GLY A 328 -18.86 -76.64 12.81
N TYR A 329 -19.87 -77.36 12.33
CA TYR A 329 -20.20 -78.73 12.76
C TYR A 329 -19.04 -79.72 12.55
N LEU A 330 -18.36 -79.68 11.40
CA LEU A 330 -17.26 -80.62 11.07
C LEU A 330 -15.97 -80.36 11.86
N LYS A 331 -15.70 -79.11 12.24
CA LYS A 331 -14.51 -78.70 12.99
C LYS A 331 -14.65 -78.97 14.49
N ALA A 332 -15.84 -78.72 15.06
CA ALA A 332 -16.13 -78.89 16.47
C ALA A 332 -15.99 -80.35 16.97
N ALA A 333 -16.27 -81.33 16.12
CA ALA A 333 -16.14 -82.75 16.46
C ALA A 333 -14.68 -83.20 16.73
N LYS A 334 -13.69 -82.53 16.13
CA LYS A 334 -12.26 -82.88 16.25
C LYS A 334 -11.57 -82.22 17.46
N ASP A 335 -12.01 -81.01 17.82
CA ASP A 335 -11.41 -80.20 18.90
C ASP A 335 -11.78 -80.68 20.31
N ARG A 336 -12.88 -81.42 20.47
CA ARG A 336 -13.45 -81.80 21.78
C ARG A 336 -12.47 -82.59 22.68
N THR A 337 -11.63 -83.43 22.10
CA THR A 337 -10.70 -84.30 22.86
C THR A 337 -9.54 -83.52 23.47
N GLN A 338 -9.02 -82.50 22.79
CA GLN A 338 -7.89 -81.68 23.28
C GLN A 338 -8.32 -80.71 24.39
N LEU A 339 -9.56 -80.23 24.34
CA LEU A 339 -10.09 -79.27 25.31
C LEU A 339 -10.28 -79.87 26.71
N ILE A 340 -10.51 -81.20 26.81
CA ILE A 340 -10.69 -81.88 28.12
C ILE A 340 -9.40 -81.84 28.94
N THR A 341 -8.24 -82.18 28.35
CA THR A 341 -6.95 -82.21 29.07
C THR A 341 -6.51 -80.83 29.56
N ARG A 342 -6.80 -79.77 28.80
CA ARG A 342 -6.41 -78.39 29.15
C ARG A 342 -7.20 -77.84 30.34
N ARG A 343 -8.44 -78.28 30.52
CA ARG A 343 -9.30 -77.87 31.65
C ARG A 343 -8.71 -78.28 32.99
N ASP A 344 -8.19 -79.50 33.08
CA ASP A 344 -7.78 -80.09 34.35
C ASP A 344 -6.53 -79.42 34.92
N VAL A 345 -5.59 -78.98 34.06
CA VAL A 345 -4.40 -78.20 34.46
C VAL A 345 -4.78 -76.86 35.10
N LEU A 346 -5.76 -76.14 34.53
CA LEU A 346 -6.17 -74.82 35.02
C LEU A 346 -6.89 -74.88 36.37
N TRP A 347 -7.47 -76.03 36.76
CA TRP A 347 -8.07 -76.21 38.09
C TRP A 347 -7.04 -76.30 39.21
N ASP A 348 -5.86 -76.84 38.92
CA ASP A 348 -4.80 -76.95 39.92
C ASP A 348 -4.07 -75.61 40.12
N GLU A 349 -3.84 -74.83 39.06
CA GLU A 349 -3.28 -73.46 39.15
C GLU A 349 -4.18 -72.51 39.97
N ALA A 350 -5.50 -72.57 39.77
CA ALA A 350 -6.45 -71.78 40.55
C ALA A 350 -6.42 -72.10 42.06
N ARG A 351 -6.01 -73.32 42.45
CA ARG A 351 -5.92 -73.73 43.86
C ARG A 351 -4.73 -73.06 44.57
N GLU A 352 -3.61 -72.89 43.88
CA GLU A 352 -2.42 -72.23 44.44
C GLU A 352 -2.67 -70.73 44.68
N ILE A 353 -3.24 -70.01 43.72
CA ILE A 353 -3.46 -68.55 43.84
C ILE A 353 -4.40 -68.23 45.02
N LEU A 354 -5.42 -69.06 45.26
CA LEU A 354 -6.35 -68.86 46.37
C LEU A 354 -5.66 -68.91 47.75
N SER A 355 -4.68 -69.80 47.91
CA SER A 355 -3.94 -69.95 49.18
C SER A 355 -3.10 -68.71 49.52
N GLY A 356 -2.56 -67.99 48.52
CA GLY A 356 -1.79 -66.76 48.76
C GLY A 356 -2.63 -65.57 49.24
N LEU A 357 -3.93 -65.55 48.92
CA LEU A 357 -4.84 -64.44 49.25
C LEU A 357 -5.51 -64.63 50.61
N ARG A 358 -5.96 -65.86 50.92
CA ARG A 358 -6.63 -66.23 52.18
C ARG A 358 -6.61 -67.74 52.41
N ASP A 359 -5.96 -68.16 53.50
CA ASP A 359 -5.80 -69.59 53.86
C ASP A 359 -7.09 -70.26 54.36
N ASP A 360 -8.17 -69.51 54.60
CA ASP A 360 -9.42 -70.00 55.22
C ASP A 360 -10.49 -70.46 54.22
N LEU A 361 -10.24 -70.41 52.90
CA LEU A 361 -11.24 -70.68 51.86
C LEU A 361 -10.88 -71.82 50.91
N THR A 362 -11.89 -72.59 50.49
CA THR A 362 -11.76 -73.65 49.46
C THR A 362 -12.09 -73.12 48.05
N LEU A 363 -11.70 -73.85 46.99
CA LEU A 363 -11.89 -73.46 45.57
C LEU A 363 -13.37 -73.21 45.19
N ASP A 364 -14.30 -73.96 45.81
CA ASP A 364 -15.75 -73.77 45.64
C ASP A 364 -16.28 -72.53 46.41
N GLU A 365 -15.50 -72.03 47.37
CA GLU A 365 -15.80 -70.84 48.17
C GLU A 365 -15.07 -69.59 47.68
N ALA A 366 -14.17 -69.72 46.69
CA ALA A 366 -13.46 -68.62 46.06
C ALA A 366 -14.42 -67.55 45.51
N GLU A 367 -15.63 -67.93 45.11
CA GLU A 367 -16.68 -67.01 44.64
C GLU A 367 -17.07 -65.95 45.69
N LYS A 368 -16.82 -66.20 46.99
CA LYS A 368 -17.06 -65.23 48.08
C LYS A 368 -16.10 -64.03 48.03
N LEU A 369 -14.95 -64.16 47.38
CA LEU A 369 -13.97 -63.08 47.18
C LEU A 369 -14.26 -62.26 45.90
N ARG A 370 -15.32 -62.59 45.16
CA ARG A 370 -15.63 -61.97 43.87
C ARG A 370 -16.28 -60.62 44.05
N LEU A 371 -15.51 -59.56 43.80
CA LEU A 371 -16.04 -58.21 43.70
C LEU A 371 -16.90 -58.05 42.45
N LYS A 372 -17.97 -57.25 42.54
CA LYS A 372 -18.75 -56.91 41.34
C LYS A 372 -17.88 -56.06 40.41
N LYS A 373 -18.01 -56.26 39.10
CA LYS A 373 -17.28 -55.47 38.09
C LYS A 373 -17.47 -53.95 38.29
N THR A 374 -18.64 -53.54 38.78
CA THR A 374 -18.93 -52.14 39.14
C THR A 374 -18.09 -51.63 40.30
N GLU A 375 -17.78 -52.47 41.28
CA GLU A 375 -17.00 -52.11 42.46
C GLU A 375 -15.51 -52.04 42.11
N ALA A 376 -14.99 -53.01 41.36
CA ALA A 376 -13.59 -52.98 40.87
C ALA A 376 -13.32 -51.79 39.92
N ILE A 377 -14.24 -51.51 38.98
CA ILE A 377 -14.14 -50.32 38.11
C ILE A 377 -14.21 -49.04 38.93
N LYS A 378 -15.07 -48.97 39.95
CA LYS A 378 -15.20 -47.79 40.80
C LYS A 378 -13.91 -47.52 41.59
N ILE A 379 -13.23 -48.57 42.08
CA ILE A 379 -11.93 -48.44 42.75
C ILE A 379 -10.86 -47.96 41.75
N GLN A 380 -10.78 -48.53 40.55
CA GLN A 380 -9.81 -48.05 39.53
C GLN A 380 -10.10 -46.61 39.04
N GLN A 381 -11.38 -46.26 38.88
CA GLN A 381 -11.80 -44.90 38.50
C GLN A 381 -11.48 -43.88 39.58
N LEU A 382 -11.77 -44.20 40.85
CA LEU A 382 -11.40 -43.33 41.96
C LEU A 382 -9.88 -43.23 42.08
N GLY A 383 -9.12 -44.31 41.88
CA GLY A 383 -7.65 -44.25 41.88
C GLY A 383 -7.08 -43.28 40.82
N SER A 384 -7.57 -43.34 39.58
CA SER A 384 -7.15 -42.41 38.51
C SER A 384 -7.66 -40.98 38.72
N GLN A 385 -8.85 -40.80 39.30
CA GLN A 385 -9.37 -39.48 39.68
C GLN A 385 -8.52 -38.81 40.77
N TYR A 386 -8.01 -39.58 41.73
CA TYR A 386 -7.15 -39.07 42.80
C TYR A 386 -5.87 -38.44 42.26
N GLU A 387 -5.13 -39.17 41.42
CA GLU A 387 -3.88 -38.67 40.81
C GLU A 387 -4.14 -37.40 39.99
N ARG A 388 -5.26 -37.37 39.26
CA ARG A 388 -5.67 -36.21 38.47
C ARG A 388 -6.00 -35.00 39.36
N VAL A 389 -6.86 -35.16 40.36
CA VAL A 389 -7.30 -34.05 41.23
C VAL A 389 -6.14 -33.49 42.05
N ILE A 390 -5.24 -34.35 42.57
CA ILE A 390 -4.05 -33.89 43.29
C ILE A 390 -3.08 -33.14 42.37
N THR A 391 -2.78 -33.68 41.18
CA THR A 391 -1.88 -33.01 40.23
C THR A 391 -2.41 -31.64 39.81
N LEU A 392 -3.73 -31.55 39.54
CA LEU A 392 -4.37 -30.27 39.21
C LEU A 392 -4.38 -29.30 40.40
N LEU A 393 -4.60 -29.79 41.61
CA LEU A 393 -4.63 -28.96 42.82
C LEU A 393 -3.24 -28.40 43.15
N GLU A 394 -2.19 -29.21 43.03
CA GLU A 394 -0.82 -28.76 43.19
C GLU A 394 -0.42 -27.74 42.12
N GLY A 395 -0.82 -27.97 40.86
CA GLY A 395 -0.63 -27.01 39.77
C GLY A 395 -1.32 -25.67 40.04
N ALA A 396 -2.60 -25.70 40.41
CA ALA A 396 -3.37 -24.48 40.68
C ALA A 396 -2.82 -23.70 41.90
N ARG A 397 -2.39 -24.38 42.97
CA ARG A 397 -1.77 -23.73 44.14
C ARG A 397 -0.41 -23.09 43.80
N HIS A 398 0.36 -23.76 42.94
CA HIS A 398 1.64 -23.24 42.46
C HIS A 398 1.45 -21.99 41.60
N ASP A 399 0.42 -21.97 40.76
CA ASP A 399 0.09 -20.81 39.92
C ASP A 399 -0.42 -19.64 40.76
N VAL A 400 -1.23 -19.88 41.80
CA VAL A 400 -1.59 -18.85 42.80
C VAL A 400 -0.35 -18.21 43.44
N THR A 401 0.63 -19.03 43.83
CA THR A 401 1.87 -18.54 44.46
C THR A 401 2.71 -17.75 43.47
N LYS A 402 2.90 -18.26 42.25
CA LYS A 402 3.67 -17.60 41.18
C LYS A 402 3.06 -16.26 40.78
N LEU A 403 1.75 -16.22 40.55
CA LEU A 403 1.04 -15.00 40.16
C LEU A 403 1.06 -13.96 41.28
N SER A 404 0.95 -14.36 42.55
CA SER A 404 1.04 -13.44 43.69
C SER A 404 2.42 -12.78 43.80
N ILE A 405 3.52 -13.53 43.58
CA ILE A 405 4.88 -12.97 43.59
C ILE A 405 5.09 -12.02 42.41
N HIS A 406 4.54 -12.35 41.25
CA HIS A 406 4.67 -11.52 40.05
C HIS A 406 3.90 -10.20 40.18
N ILE A 407 2.69 -10.22 40.75
CA ILE A 407 1.92 -9.01 41.05
C ILE A 407 2.68 -8.11 42.03
N ASP A 408 3.22 -8.65 43.13
CA ASP A 408 4.03 -7.88 44.10
C ASP A 408 5.28 -7.24 43.45
N GLY A 409 5.90 -7.93 42.48
CA GLY A 409 6.99 -7.39 41.68
C GLY A 409 6.57 -6.23 40.77
N LEU A 410 5.42 -6.35 40.11
CA LEU A 410 4.87 -5.30 39.24
C LEU A 410 4.41 -4.08 40.05
N GLU A 411 3.81 -4.29 41.23
CA GLU A 411 3.41 -3.22 42.16
C GLU A 411 4.62 -2.43 42.67
N LYS A 412 5.73 -3.11 43.02
CA LYS A 412 6.98 -2.44 43.40
C LYS A 412 7.60 -1.63 42.26
N GLN A 413 7.50 -2.11 41.02
CA GLN A 413 7.94 -1.34 39.84
C GLN A 413 7.06 -0.10 39.62
N LEU A 414 5.75 -0.20 39.86
CA LEU A 414 4.79 0.90 39.80
C LEU A 414 5.02 1.96 40.89
N GLU A 415 5.45 1.56 42.09
CA GLU A 415 5.84 2.45 43.18
C GLU A 415 7.16 3.19 42.89
N GLY A 416 8.08 2.56 42.14
CA GLY A 416 9.37 3.15 41.75
C GLY A 416 9.30 4.19 40.62
N LEU A 417 8.14 4.33 39.94
CA LEU A 417 7.94 5.29 38.85
C LEU A 417 7.25 6.56 39.33
N GLU A 418 7.84 7.72 39.01
CA GLU A 418 7.22 9.03 39.26
C GLU A 418 5.87 9.16 38.53
N ALA A 419 4.94 9.94 39.10
CA ALA A 419 3.65 10.20 38.46
C ALA A 419 3.85 11.11 37.23
N PRO A 420 3.29 10.77 36.06
CA PRO A 420 3.45 11.57 34.86
C PRO A 420 2.80 12.95 35.05
N ARG A 421 3.51 13.99 34.61
CA ARG A 421 3.05 15.37 34.71
C ARG A 421 1.99 15.68 33.62
N PRO A 422 1.09 16.64 33.86
CA PRO A 422 0.10 17.05 32.86
C PRO A 422 0.74 17.91 31.76
N ILE A 423 0.99 17.31 30.60
CA ILE A 423 1.69 17.92 29.45
C ILE A 423 0.73 18.43 28.36
N GLU A 424 -0.58 18.31 28.55
CA GLU A 424 -1.61 18.59 27.54
C GLU A 424 -1.62 20.06 27.11
N ASN A 425 -1.41 20.97 28.07
CA ASN A 425 -1.26 22.40 27.77
C ASN A 425 0.02 22.66 26.94
N LEU A 426 1.15 22.08 27.37
CA LEU A 426 2.42 22.19 26.64
C LEU A 426 2.30 21.67 25.20
N LYS A 427 1.64 20.53 24.97
CA LYS A 427 1.37 19.99 23.62
C LYS A 427 0.60 20.99 22.75
N GLY A 428 -0.49 21.55 23.27
CA GLY A 428 -1.32 22.50 22.53
C GLY A 428 -0.61 23.81 22.19
N VAL A 429 0.24 24.32 23.09
CA VAL A 429 1.09 25.48 22.80
C VAL A 429 2.18 25.13 21.80
N LEU A 430 2.80 23.96 21.93
CA LEU A 430 3.92 23.53 21.10
C LEU A 430 3.51 23.24 19.65
N GLU A 431 2.35 22.62 19.41
CA GLU A 431 1.80 22.46 18.06
C GLU A 431 1.55 23.80 17.35
N ARG A 432 1.07 24.80 18.09
CA ARG A 432 0.88 26.16 17.56
C ARG A 432 2.21 26.85 17.29
N ALA A 433 3.18 26.71 18.20
CA ALA A 433 4.51 27.28 18.09
C ALA A 433 5.34 26.67 16.93
N MET A 434 5.21 25.37 16.64
CA MET A 434 5.91 24.69 15.55
C MET A 434 5.67 25.32 14.17
N LYS A 435 4.49 25.91 13.94
CA LYS A 435 4.17 26.62 12.69
C LYS A 435 5.00 27.90 12.52
N TYR A 436 5.49 28.48 13.61
CA TYR A 436 6.22 29.75 13.62
C TYR A 436 7.72 29.56 13.88
N GLY A 437 8.16 28.39 14.36
CA GLY A 437 9.59 28.08 14.51
C GLY A 437 10.35 28.17 13.18
N ALA A 438 9.81 27.58 12.10
CA ALA A 438 10.40 27.69 10.75
C ALA A 438 10.35 29.11 10.16
N LEU A 439 9.48 29.98 10.68
CA LEU A 439 9.34 31.36 10.24
C LEU A 439 10.32 32.32 10.95
N GLU A 440 11.06 31.85 11.95
CA GLU A 440 12.05 32.64 12.67
C GLU A 440 13.25 32.98 11.76
N GLU A 441 13.77 31.99 11.02
CA GLU A 441 14.81 32.21 9.99
C GLU A 441 14.28 33.06 8.83
N HIS A 442 13.04 32.82 8.38
CA HIS A 442 12.41 33.60 7.32
C HIS A 442 12.22 35.07 7.74
N CYS A 443 11.84 35.34 8.99
CA CYS A 443 11.73 36.70 9.52
C CYS A 443 13.10 37.40 9.53
N GLN A 444 14.19 36.69 9.85
CA GLN A 444 15.53 37.26 9.81
C GLN A 444 15.98 37.55 8.36
N ALA A 445 15.66 36.66 7.42
CA ALA A 445 15.94 36.87 6.00
C ALA A 445 15.17 38.07 5.43
N GLU A 446 13.87 38.21 5.74
CA GLU A 446 13.05 39.35 5.34
C GLU A 446 13.61 40.67 5.91
N ILE A 447 14.02 40.70 7.18
CA ILE A 447 14.66 41.89 7.78
C ILE A 447 15.96 42.26 7.05
N ALA A 448 16.76 41.26 6.63
CA ALA A 448 17.97 41.49 5.87
C ALA A 448 17.68 42.02 4.45
N GLU A 449 16.69 41.46 3.75
CA GLU A 449 16.25 41.94 2.43
C GLU A 449 15.68 43.36 2.49
N ILE A 450 14.87 43.66 3.51
CA ILE A 450 14.35 45.01 3.78
C ILE A 450 15.51 46.00 3.93
N ARG A 451 16.54 45.66 4.71
CA ARG A 451 17.72 46.51 4.90
C ARG A 451 18.49 46.70 3.59
N ASN A 452 18.70 45.64 2.81
CA ASN A 452 19.41 45.71 1.53
C ASN A 452 18.66 46.56 0.51
N THR A 453 17.35 46.34 0.39
CA THR A 453 16.48 47.09 -0.54
C THR A 453 16.39 48.55 -0.13
N LYS A 454 16.26 48.84 1.17
CA LYS A 454 16.30 50.23 1.67
C LYS A 454 17.62 50.92 1.32
N THR A 455 18.75 50.26 1.56
CA THR A 455 20.08 50.81 1.26
C THR A 455 20.26 51.05 -0.25
N SER A 456 19.75 50.15 -1.11
CA SER A 456 19.83 50.31 -2.56
C SER A 456 18.95 51.44 -3.08
N GLN A 457 17.76 51.65 -2.51
CA GLN A 457 16.89 52.78 -2.86
C GLN A 457 17.44 54.12 -2.35
N GLU A 458 18.04 54.16 -1.16
CA GLU A 458 18.75 55.36 -0.67
C GLU A 458 19.90 55.75 -1.62
N LEU A 459 20.64 54.77 -2.14
CA LEU A 459 21.65 55.00 -3.18
C LEU A 459 21.03 55.46 -4.51
N ALA A 460 19.92 54.86 -4.95
CA ALA A 460 19.22 55.27 -6.17
C ALA A 460 18.71 56.72 -6.08
N LEU A 461 18.15 57.10 -4.92
CA LEU A 461 17.73 58.46 -4.62
C LEU A 461 18.91 59.44 -4.62
N SER A 462 20.08 59.05 -4.10
CA SER A 462 21.27 59.90 -4.10
C SER A 462 21.81 60.23 -5.50
N LYS A 463 21.44 59.45 -6.53
CA LYS A 463 21.83 59.68 -7.93
C LYS A 463 20.89 60.66 -8.65
N GLN A 464 19.79 61.05 -8.03
CA GLN A 464 18.80 61.95 -8.60
C GLN A 464 19.25 63.41 -8.43
N THR A 465 19.22 64.20 -9.50
CA THR A 465 19.85 65.54 -9.55
C THR A 465 18.86 66.70 -9.40
N LEU A 466 17.57 66.48 -9.69
CA LEU A 466 16.54 67.53 -9.70
C LEU A 466 15.82 67.71 -8.35
N TRP A 467 16.00 66.78 -7.41
CA TRP A 467 15.39 66.83 -6.08
C TRP A 467 16.26 66.12 -5.04
N SER A 468 16.26 66.63 -3.81
CA SER A 468 17.00 66.06 -2.68
C SER A 468 16.12 65.99 -1.43
N GLY A 469 16.06 64.82 -0.81
CA GLY A 469 15.30 64.55 0.41
C GLY A 469 15.41 63.08 0.83
N THR A 470 14.51 62.62 1.69
CA THR A 470 14.43 61.22 2.15
C THR A 470 13.43 60.39 1.35
N LEU A 471 13.52 59.05 1.41
CA LEU A 471 12.58 58.14 0.73
C LEU A 471 11.11 58.38 1.14
N ASP A 472 10.85 58.73 2.41
CA ASP A 472 9.50 59.03 2.91
C ASP A 472 8.98 60.39 2.43
N GLU A 473 9.87 61.36 2.19
CA GLU A 473 9.51 62.66 1.60
C GLU A 473 9.22 62.55 0.10
N LEU A 474 9.91 61.65 -0.61
CA LEU A 474 9.71 61.42 -2.04
C LEU A 474 8.29 60.92 -2.35
N GLU A 475 7.76 60.01 -1.53
CA GLU A 475 6.40 59.46 -1.72
C GLU A 475 5.29 60.52 -1.56
N ARG A 476 5.59 61.61 -0.84
CA ARG A 476 4.65 62.72 -0.61
C ARG A 476 4.80 63.84 -1.65
N LEU A 477 5.72 63.70 -2.60
CA LEU A 477 6.01 64.72 -3.60
C LEU A 477 4.89 64.74 -4.66
N PRO A 478 4.24 65.90 -4.91
CA PRO A 478 3.14 66.01 -5.87
C PRO A 478 3.68 66.04 -7.32
N LEU A 479 4.06 64.87 -7.84
CA LEU A 479 4.55 64.71 -9.21
C LEU A 479 3.40 64.80 -10.23
N PRO A 480 3.58 65.52 -11.35
CA PRO A 480 2.63 65.48 -12.47
C PRO A 480 2.41 64.06 -13.01
N SER A 481 1.25 63.81 -13.63
CA SER A 481 1.01 62.53 -14.32
C SER A 481 1.92 62.39 -15.55
N LEU A 482 2.33 61.16 -15.88
CA LEU A 482 3.07 60.91 -17.12
C LEU A 482 2.26 61.36 -18.34
N ASP A 483 0.94 61.16 -18.35
CA ASP A 483 0.06 61.64 -19.42
C ASP A 483 0.08 63.17 -19.57
N ALA A 484 0.18 63.91 -18.45
CA ALA A 484 0.32 65.36 -18.50
C ALA A 484 1.69 65.75 -19.09
N ILE A 485 2.77 65.04 -18.74
CA ILE A 485 4.10 65.27 -19.30
C ILE A 485 4.11 64.99 -20.81
N ASP A 486 3.51 63.88 -21.23
CA ASP A 486 3.40 63.46 -22.63
C ASP A 486 2.60 64.48 -23.46
N LEU A 487 1.48 64.99 -22.93
CA LEU A 487 0.71 66.05 -23.57
C LEU A 487 1.55 67.31 -23.78
N PHE A 488 2.43 67.66 -22.82
CA PHE A 488 3.35 68.79 -23.01
C PHE A 488 4.47 68.47 -24.00
N GLU A 489 4.96 67.23 -24.06
CA GLU A 489 5.92 66.79 -25.10
C GLU A 489 5.35 67.01 -26.51
N ASP A 490 4.11 66.58 -26.74
CA ASP A 490 3.40 66.78 -28.01
C ASP A 490 3.16 68.25 -28.32
N ARG A 491 2.68 69.04 -27.35
CA ARG A 491 2.43 70.49 -27.51
C ARG A 491 3.71 71.26 -27.84
N PHE A 492 4.84 70.91 -27.20
CA PHE A 492 6.14 71.51 -27.51
C PHE A 492 6.59 71.14 -28.93
N ALA A 493 6.43 69.87 -29.34
CA ALA A 493 6.78 69.41 -30.68
C ALA A 493 5.96 70.13 -31.77
N GLU A 494 4.64 70.23 -31.60
CA GLU A 494 3.75 70.93 -32.52
C GLU A 494 4.11 72.42 -32.66
N ALA A 495 4.32 73.11 -31.54
CA ALA A 495 4.68 74.52 -31.53
C ALA A 495 6.06 74.78 -32.16
N GLN A 496 7.06 73.94 -31.85
CA GLN A 496 8.39 74.01 -32.48
C GLN A 496 8.32 73.75 -33.99
N GLN A 497 7.51 72.78 -34.42
CA GLN A 497 7.35 72.47 -35.84
C GLN A 497 6.66 73.60 -36.60
N SER A 498 5.70 74.28 -35.97
CA SER A 498 5.08 75.50 -36.53
C SER A 498 6.09 76.62 -36.73
N VAL A 499 6.99 76.84 -35.75
CA VAL A 499 8.09 77.81 -35.87
C VAL A 499 9.02 77.45 -37.04
N ILE A 500 9.47 76.19 -37.12
CA ILE A 500 10.36 75.71 -38.20
C ILE A 500 9.69 75.86 -39.57
N HIS A 501 8.41 75.50 -39.68
CA HIS A 501 7.65 75.60 -40.93
C HIS A 501 7.57 77.04 -41.44
N HIS A 502 7.22 78.00 -40.56
CA HIS A 502 7.14 79.40 -40.96
C HIS A 502 8.51 80.03 -41.24
N GLU A 503 9.58 79.61 -40.56
CA GLU A 503 10.95 80.02 -40.91
C GLU A 503 11.35 79.52 -42.31
N ALA A 504 11.00 78.28 -42.66
CA ALA A 504 11.23 77.73 -43.99
C ALA A 504 10.42 78.46 -45.08
N ASP A 505 9.14 78.77 -44.82
CA ASP A 505 8.29 79.52 -45.74
C ASP A 505 8.83 80.92 -46.02
N ILE A 506 9.30 81.63 -44.97
CA ILE A 506 9.92 82.95 -45.12
C ILE A 506 11.15 82.84 -46.01
N LYS A 507 12.03 81.87 -45.74
CA LYS A 507 13.25 81.66 -46.53
C LYS A 507 12.95 81.40 -48.01
N ASN A 508 12.04 80.47 -48.30
CA ASN A 508 11.62 80.16 -49.68
C ASN A 508 11.02 81.39 -50.38
N GLN A 509 10.24 82.19 -49.64
CA GLN A 509 9.62 83.40 -50.18
C GLN A 509 10.66 84.50 -50.45
N GLU A 510 11.69 84.64 -49.61
CA GLU A 510 12.81 85.57 -49.81
C GLU A 510 13.66 85.15 -51.02
N GLU A 511 13.95 83.86 -51.19
CA GLU A 511 14.65 83.33 -52.37
C GLU A 511 13.87 83.62 -53.66
N THR A 512 12.56 83.37 -53.66
CA THR A 512 11.69 83.67 -54.81
C THR A 512 11.64 85.18 -55.11
N LEU A 513 11.60 86.01 -54.06
CA LEU A 513 11.62 87.46 -54.21
C LEU A 513 12.92 87.91 -54.89
N LEU A 514 14.05 87.35 -54.47
CA LEU A 514 15.37 87.65 -55.01
C LEU A 514 15.50 87.23 -56.48
N GLU A 515 14.90 86.09 -56.87
CA GLU A 515 14.79 85.69 -58.29
C GLU A 515 13.94 86.66 -59.12
N ILE A 516 12.79 87.10 -58.60
CA ILE A 516 11.92 88.06 -59.29
C ILE A 516 12.63 89.42 -59.43
N GLU A 517 13.31 89.88 -58.38
CA GLU A 517 14.10 91.11 -58.41
C GLU A 517 15.26 91.01 -59.42
N GLY A 518 15.93 89.85 -59.48
CA GLY A 518 16.94 89.57 -60.51
C GLY A 518 16.39 89.64 -61.94
N LYS A 519 15.21 89.06 -62.20
CA LYS A 519 14.53 89.12 -63.51
C LYS A 519 14.09 90.53 -63.89
N ILE A 520 13.71 91.36 -62.91
CA ILE A 520 13.35 92.78 -63.15
C ILE A 520 14.61 93.57 -63.54
N GLU A 521 15.73 93.35 -62.86
CA GLU A 521 17.00 94.02 -63.18
C GLU A 521 17.59 93.55 -64.53
N GLU A 522 17.41 92.28 -64.91
CA GLU A 522 17.78 91.79 -66.25
C GLU A 522 17.05 92.57 -67.36
N ILE A 523 15.74 92.78 -67.22
CA ILE A 523 14.96 93.60 -68.18
C ILE A 523 15.46 95.05 -68.20
N ARG A 524 15.87 95.60 -67.05
CA ARG A 524 16.38 96.98 -66.95
C ARG A 524 17.74 97.14 -67.63
N LEU A 525 18.63 96.15 -67.48
CA LEU A 525 19.99 96.17 -68.03
C LEU A 525 20.03 95.95 -69.55
N GLU A 526 19.08 95.22 -70.13
CA GLU A 526 18.98 95.03 -71.59
C GLU A 526 18.64 96.34 -72.32
N GLN A 527 17.57 97.03 -71.91
CA GLN A 527 17.18 98.37 -72.38
C GLN A 527 15.96 98.85 -71.59
N GLU A 528 15.93 100.12 -71.18
CA GLU A 528 14.81 100.65 -70.42
C GLU A 528 13.55 100.75 -71.27
N VAL A 529 12.59 99.85 -71.00
CA VAL A 529 11.31 99.77 -71.68
C VAL A 529 10.32 100.79 -71.07
N PRO A 530 9.67 101.65 -71.87
CA PRO A 530 8.68 102.59 -71.38
C PRO A 530 7.46 101.88 -70.79
N THR A 531 6.87 102.48 -69.78
CA THR A 531 5.66 102.02 -69.10
C THR A 531 4.43 102.76 -69.61
N GLU A 532 3.24 102.25 -69.31
CA GLU A 532 1.99 102.97 -69.61
C GLU A 532 1.93 104.31 -68.85
N GLU A 533 2.63 104.42 -67.71
CA GLU A 533 2.76 105.65 -66.94
C GLU A 533 3.63 106.68 -67.70
N ASP A 534 4.76 106.27 -68.26
CA ASP A 534 5.62 107.12 -69.10
C ASP A 534 4.86 107.67 -70.33
N LEU A 535 3.95 106.87 -70.92
CA LEU A 535 3.08 107.33 -72.00
C LEU A 535 2.04 108.35 -71.55
N GLN A 536 1.48 108.18 -70.35
CA GLN A 536 0.52 109.16 -69.82
C GLN A 536 1.20 110.49 -69.55
N ASP A 537 2.42 110.48 -69.03
CA ASP A 537 3.18 111.70 -68.78
C ASP A 537 3.57 112.41 -70.08
N ALA A 538 4.06 111.68 -71.09
CA ALA A 538 4.34 112.25 -72.41
C ALA A 538 3.08 112.85 -73.08
N LYS A 539 1.91 112.18 -72.96
CA LYS A 539 0.62 112.72 -73.44
C LYS A 539 0.23 114.01 -72.72
N ARG A 540 0.46 114.10 -71.41
CA ARG A 540 0.17 115.32 -70.62
C ARG A 540 1.02 116.49 -71.09
N GLU A 541 2.31 116.26 -71.34
CA GLU A 541 3.24 117.27 -71.85
C GLU A 541 2.84 117.73 -73.26
N ARG A 542 2.52 116.79 -74.16
CA ARG A 542 1.98 117.11 -75.50
C ARG A 542 0.70 117.94 -75.43
N ASP A 543 -0.26 117.54 -74.60
CA ASP A 543 -1.53 118.26 -74.43
C ASP A 543 -1.34 119.64 -73.78
N GLN A 544 -0.28 119.82 -72.98
CA GLN A 544 0.16 121.12 -72.50
C GLN A 544 0.72 121.98 -73.65
N GLY A 545 1.58 121.43 -74.50
CA GLY A 545 2.09 122.11 -75.69
C GLY A 545 0.97 122.58 -76.63
N TRP A 546 -0.03 121.73 -76.90
CA TRP A 546 -1.18 122.11 -77.73
C TRP A 546 -1.99 123.27 -77.11
N ARG A 547 -2.19 123.24 -75.79
CA ARG A 547 -2.87 124.34 -75.08
C ARG A 547 -2.13 125.65 -75.24
N LEU A 548 -0.80 125.65 -75.17
CA LEU A 548 0.04 126.83 -75.36
C LEU A 548 -0.03 127.35 -76.81
N VAL A 549 0.10 126.46 -77.81
CA VAL A 549 -0.01 126.82 -79.25
C VAL A 549 -1.39 127.44 -79.56
N ARG A 550 -2.46 126.83 -79.07
CA ARG A 550 -3.83 127.31 -79.28
C ARG A 550 -4.05 128.68 -78.64
N ARG A 551 -3.56 128.89 -77.42
CA ARG A 551 -3.66 130.16 -76.72
C ARG A 551 -2.92 131.28 -77.47
N ALA A 552 -1.69 131.02 -77.93
CA ALA A 552 -0.93 131.97 -78.74
C ALA A 552 -1.64 132.37 -80.04
N TRP A 553 -2.34 131.43 -80.69
CA TRP A 553 -3.12 131.71 -81.91
C TRP A 553 -4.41 132.51 -81.65
N GLU A 554 -5.15 132.19 -80.57
CA GLU A 554 -6.40 132.87 -80.21
C GLU A 554 -6.19 134.29 -79.66
N GLU A 555 -5.10 134.53 -78.92
CA GLU A 555 -4.81 135.82 -78.25
C GLU A 555 -3.93 136.76 -79.09
N GLY A 556 -3.31 136.26 -80.18
CA GLY A 556 -2.54 137.08 -81.15
C GLY A 556 -1.15 137.52 -80.67
N HIS A 557 -0.69 137.04 -79.51
CA HIS A 557 0.64 137.25 -78.95
C HIS A 557 1.08 136.01 -78.14
N GLU A 558 2.36 135.62 -78.23
CA GLU A 558 2.90 134.51 -77.44
C GLU A 558 3.14 134.94 -75.98
N PRO A 559 2.66 134.19 -74.97
CA PRO A 559 2.98 134.47 -73.56
C PRO A 559 4.43 134.06 -73.22
N ASP A 560 5.27 135.00 -72.82
CA ASP A 560 6.74 134.87 -72.81
C ASP A 560 7.33 133.81 -71.85
N GLU A 561 6.70 133.47 -70.72
CA GLU A 561 7.33 132.64 -69.67
C GLU A 561 7.00 131.13 -69.80
N GLU A 562 5.72 130.76 -69.85
CA GLU A 562 5.29 129.34 -70.01
C GLU A 562 5.72 128.74 -71.36
N VAL A 563 5.79 129.56 -72.40
CA VAL A 563 6.28 129.14 -73.73
C VAL A 563 7.77 128.83 -73.66
N LYS A 564 8.54 129.63 -72.93
CA LYS A 564 9.99 129.44 -72.81
C LYS A 564 10.32 128.17 -72.03
N ASP A 565 9.66 127.91 -70.91
CA ASP A 565 9.84 126.68 -70.11
C ASP A 565 9.48 125.41 -70.90
N PHE A 566 8.40 125.47 -71.68
CA PHE A 566 8.00 124.36 -72.53
C PHE A 566 9.00 124.13 -73.67
N VAL A 567 9.49 125.20 -74.32
CA VAL A 567 10.52 125.09 -75.37
C VAL A 567 11.83 124.53 -74.83
N GLU A 568 12.26 124.94 -73.63
CA GLU A 568 13.46 124.41 -72.97
C GLU A 568 13.34 122.92 -72.61
N SER A 569 12.12 122.41 -72.43
CA SER A 569 11.86 120.99 -72.12
C SER A 569 12.04 120.06 -73.32
N PHE A 570 12.06 120.57 -74.56
CA PHE A 570 12.18 119.78 -75.79
C PHE A 570 13.32 120.27 -76.72
N PRO A 571 14.60 120.08 -76.38
CA PRO A 571 15.73 120.47 -77.23
C PRO A 571 15.79 119.66 -78.54
N PRO A 572 16.12 120.26 -79.71
CA PRO A 572 16.64 121.61 -79.93
C PRO A 572 15.59 122.65 -80.37
N ALA A 573 14.32 122.56 -79.92
CA ALA A 573 13.29 123.53 -80.28
C ALA A 573 13.73 124.97 -79.94
N ASN A 574 13.48 125.90 -80.86
CA ASN A 574 13.68 127.34 -80.66
C ASN A 574 12.38 128.13 -80.74
N THR A 575 11.28 127.47 -81.11
CA THR A 575 9.94 128.05 -81.18
C THR A 575 8.92 127.13 -80.50
N LEU A 576 7.79 127.70 -80.05
CA LEU A 576 6.70 126.94 -79.45
C LEU A 576 6.16 125.85 -80.39
N ALA A 577 6.11 126.13 -81.68
CA ALA A 577 5.67 125.18 -82.70
C ALA A 577 6.64 123.98 -82.79
N GLU A 578 7.95 124.24 -82.85
CA GLU A 578 8.98 123.18 -82.87
C GLU A 578 8.94 122.32 -81.60
N ALA A 579 8.76 122.93 -80.42
CA ALA A 579 8.67 122.19 -79.16
C ALA A 579 7.41 121.32 -79.09
N PHE A 580 6.29 121.82 -79.60
CA PHE A 580 5.06 121.04 -79.67
C PHE A 580 5.19 119.88 -80.66
N GLU A 581 5.76 120.10 -81.84
CA GLU A 581 6.05 119.02 -82.81
C GLU A 581 6.95 117.95 -82.19
N LEU A 582 8.02 118.33 -81.49
CA LEU A 582 8.89 117.39 -80.76
C LEU A 582 8.16 116.63 -79.64
N SER A 583 7.25 117.29 -78.91
CA SER A 583 6.43 116.60 -77.89
C SER A 583 5.48 115.55 -78.50
N ILE A 584 5.01 115.78 -79.74
CA ILE A 584 4.26 114.77 -80.50
C ILE A 584 5.19 113.63 -80.88
N GLU A 585 6.36 113.92 -81.46
CA GLU A 585 7.33 112.90 -81.86
C GLU A 585 7.76 112.03 -80.67
N GLN A 586 8.02 112.62 -79.50
CA GLN A 586 8.38 111.89 -78.28
C GLN A 586 7.21 111.03 -77.77
N THR A 587 5.98 111.54 -77.80
CA THR A 587 4.80 110.76 -77.41
C THR A 587 4.59 109.59 -78.37
N ASP A 588 4.71 109.83 -79.67
CA ASP A 588 4.57 108.82 -80.71
C ASP A 588 5.69 107.79 -80.63
N GLU A 589 6.92 108.19 -80.32
CA GLU A 589 8.04 107.29 -80.06
C GLU A 589 7.75 106.39 -78.86
N ILE A 590 7.22 106.92 -77.76
CA ILE A 590 6.84 106.12 -76.58
C ILE A 590 5.69 105.15 -76.91
N VAL A 591 4.68 105.56 -77.69
CA VAL A 591 3.62 104.66 -78.18
C VAL A 591 4.18 103.56 -79.06
N ASP A 592 5.04 103.92 -80.02
CA ASP A 592 5.67 102.99 -80.94
C ASP A 592 6.56 102.00 -80.20
N ARG A 593 7.31 102.45 -79.20
CA ARG A 593 8.14 101.59 -78.33
C ARG A 593 7.28 100.70 -77.45
N LEU A 594 6.20 101.20 -76.83
CA LEU A 594 5.23 100.36 -76.10
C LEU A 594 4.62 99.27 -76.98
N ARG A 595 4.41 99.55 -78.27
CA ARG A 595 3.88 98.56 -79.23
C ARG A 595 4.95 97.58 -79.73
N ARG A 596 6.15 98.06 -80.08
CA ARG A 596 7.27 97.22 -80.56
C ARG A 596 7.84 96.33 -79.46
N GLU A 597 7.81 96.80 -78.21
CA GLU A 597 8.36 96.13 -77.04
C GLU A 597 7.26 95.57 -76.10
N ALA A 598 6.01 95.45 -76.59
CA ALA A 598 4.82 95.08 -75.80
C ALA A 598 5.00 93.83 -74.93
N ASP A 599 5.69 92.80 -75.44
CA ASP A 599 5.97 91.58 -74.69
C ASP A 599 6.88 91.82 -73.48
N ARG A 600 7.85 92.74 -73.58
CA ARG A 600 8.75 93.11 -72.48
C ARG A 600 8.05 94.00 -71.45
N VAL A 601 7.21 94.94 -71.89
CA VAL A 601 6.35 95.77 -71.02
C VAL A 601 5.44 94.88 -70.17
N ALA A 602 4.74 93.94 -70.82
CA ALA A 602 3.85 93.01 -70.15
C ALA A 602 4.60 92.10 -69.15
N ARG A 603 5.80 91.63 -69.50
CA ARG A 603 6.67 90.86 -68.59
C ARG A 603 7.12 91.68 -67.39
N LYS A 604 7.59 92.91 -67.57
CA LYS A 604 8.01 93.81 -66.48
C LYS A 604 6.84 94.13 -65.54
N ALA A 605 5.66 94.46 -66.09
CA ALA A 605 4.45 94.70 -65.30
C ALA A 605 4.01 93.46 -64.49
N LYS A 606 4.08 92.28 -65.10
CA LYS A 606 3.79 91.01 -64.41
C LYS A 606 4.79 90.74 -63.28
N LEU A 607 6.09 90.89 -63.53
CA LEU A 607 7.12 90.69 -62.50
C LEU A 607 6.99 91.68 -61.34
N LEU A 608 6.61 92.94 -61.60
CA LEU A 608 6.34 93.94 -60.56
C LEU A 608 5.12 93.55 -59.70
N ALA A 609 4.06 93.02 -60.31
CA ALA A 609 2.89 92.50 -59.60
C ALA A 609 3.23 91.23 -58.79
N ASP A 610 4.02 90.32 -59.36
CA ASP A 610 4.49 89.11 -58.70
C ASP A 610 5.39 89.45 -57.50
N ARG A 611 6.27 90.45 -57.62
CA ARG A 611 7.10 90.98 -56.52
C ARG A 611 6.25 91.47 -55.35
N GLU A 612 5.23 92.29 -55.62
CA GLU A 612 4.38 92.85 -54.57
C GLU A 612 3.53 91.77 -53.89
N THR A 613 3.05 90.80 -54.68
CA THR A 613 2.36 89.61 -54.17
C THR A 613 3.27 88.82 -53.23
N GLN A 614 4.54 88.64 -53.60
CA GLN A 614 5.49 87.87 -52.80
C GLN A 614 5.94 88.61 -51.54
N ARG A 615 6.10 89.95 -51.58
CA ARG A 615 6.34 90.78 -50.39
C ARG A 615 5.20 90.69 -49.38
N THR A 616 3.96 90.71 -49.86
CA THR A 616 2.77 90.58 -49.01
C THR A 616 2.72 89.22 -48.33
N LYS A 617 3.01 88.13 -49.07
CA LYS A 617 3.11 86.77 -48.51
C LYS A 617 4.21 86.67 -47.46
N ASN A 618 5.40 87.24 -47.72
CA ASN A 618 6.51 87.24 -46.78
C ASN A 618 6.18 87.94 -45.46
N ARG A 619 5.51 89.11 -45.52
CA ARG A 619 5.07 89.85 -44.33
C ARG A 619 4.06 89.05 -43.50
N LEU A 620 3.14 88.33 -44.16
CA LEU A 620 2.18 87.47 -43.48
C LEU A 620 2.88 86.28 -42.78
N SER A 621 3.82 85.61 -43.46
CA SER A 621 4.60 84.51 -42.88
C SER A 621 5.44 84.97 -41.68
N LYS A 622 6.04 86.16 -41.75
CA LYS A 622 6.77 86.78 -40.61
C LYS A 622 5.86 87.04 -39.41
N THR A 623 4.62 87.49 -39.64
CA THR A 623 3.64 87.69 -38.56
C THR A 623 3.22 86.35 -37.92
N ARG A 624 3.02 85.31 -38.73
CA ARG A 624 2.69 83.96 -38.25
C ARG A 624 3.83 83.32 -37.46
N LEU A 625 5.08 83.55 -37.87
CA LEU A 625 6.26 83.10 -37.12
C LEU A 625 6.30 83.71 -35.72
N GLU A 626 6.03 85.02 -35.61
CA GLU A 626 6.02 85.70 -34.31
C GLU A 626 4.91 85.14 -33.39
N GLN A 627 3.73 84.87 -33.96
CA GLN A 627 2.64 84.22 -33.23
C GLN A 627 3.02 82.81 -32.77
N ALA A 628 3.64 82.00 -33.63
CA ALA A 628 4.11 80.66 -33.26
C ALA A 628 5.18 80.70 -32.14
N LYS A 629 6.08 81.70 -32.16
CA LYS A 629 7.07 81.93 -31.09
C LYS A 629 6.41 82.32 -29.76
N ILE A 630 5.37 83.14 -29.78
CA ILE A 630 4.58 83.50 -28.59
C ILE A 630 3.92 82.25 -27.99
N VAL A 631 3.26 81.43 -28.83
CA VAL A 631 2.62 80.17 -28.38
C VAL A 631 3.64 79.22 -27.73
N LEU A 632 4.82 79.07 -28.33
CA LEU A 632 5.90 78.26 -27.76
C LEU A 632 6.37 78.78 -26.38
N GLN A 633 6.44 80.11 -26.20
CA GLN A 633 6.77 80.71 -24.90
C GLN A 633 5.65 80.53 -23.86
N GLU A 634 4.38 80.59 -24.26
CA GLU A 634 3.24 80.36 -23.37
C GLU A 634 3.20 78.91 -22.89
N ILE A 635 3.39 77.94 -23.79
CA ILE A 635 3.52 76.51 -23.43
C ILE A 635 4.67 76.31 -22.44
N GLY A 636 5.80 77.01 -22.61
CA GLY A 636 6.91 76.99 -21.66
C GLY A 636 6.55 77.49 -20.26
N LYS A 637 5.77 78.56 -20.15
CA LYS A 637 5.29 79.07 -18.85
C LYS A 637 4.30 78.11 -18.18
N GLU A 638 3.38 77.53 -18.95
CA GLU A 638 2.42 76.54 -18.44
C GLU A 638 3.14 75.28 -17.95
N TRP A 639 4.17 74.83 -18.68
CA TRP A 639 5.01 73.72 -18.29
C TRP A 639 5.72 73.99 -16.96
N SER A 640 6.35 75.15 -16.78
CA SER A 640 6.96 75.52 -15.49
C SER A 640 5.95 75.54 -14.33
N LYS A 641 4.72 76.00 -14.59
CA LYS A 641 3.65 76.06 -13.59
C LYS A 641 3.19 74.68 -13.12
N LEU A 642 3.23 73.67 -13.99
CA LEU A 642 2.85 72.29 -13.64
C LEU A 642 3.76 71.69 -12.54
N TRP A 643 5.01 72.13 -12.47
CA TRP A 643 6.03 71.62 -11.54
C TRP A 643 6.23 72.47 -10.28
N GLU A 644 5.55 73.63 -10.20
CA GLU A 644 5.62 74.55 -9.06
C GLU A 644 5.21 73.89 -7.72
N PRO A 645 4.15 73.04 -7.64
CA PRO A 645 3.80 72.34 -6.40
C PRO A 645 4.87 71.36 -5.91
N ALA A 646 5.67 70.80 -6.83
CA ALA A 646 6.78 69.91 -6.50
C ALA A 646 8.06 70.68 -6.12
N GLY A 647 8.09 72.00 -6.30
CA GLY A 647 9.26 72.83 -6.03
C GLY A 647 10.44 72.58 -6.98
N ILE A 648 10.19 71.98 -8.15
CA ILE A 648 11.22 71.60 -9.13
C ILE A 648 11.17 72.55 -10.32
N SER A 649 12.34 73.01 -10.77
CA SER A 649 12.45 73.70 -12.06
C SER A 649 12.52 72.65 -13.18
N PRO A 650 11.49 72.49 -14.01
CA PRO A 650 11.45 71.40 -14.97
C PRO A 650 12.40 71.64 -16.15
N GLN A 651 13.05 70.57 -16.60
CA GLN A 651 13.78 70.53 -17.86
C GLN A 651 12.83 70.22 -19.03
N SER A 652 13.31 69.68 -20.14
CA SER A 652 12.44 69.30 -21.26
C SER A 652 11.40 68.24 -20.82
N PRO A 653 10.18 68.20 -21.40
CA PRO A 653 9.19 67.17 -21.09
C PRO A 653 9.77 65.74 -21.14
N ARG A 654 10.64 65.47 -22.11
CA ARG A 654 11.30 64.17 -22.29
C ARG A 654 12.25 63.79 -21.15
N GLU A 655 13.06 64.74 -20.67
CA GLU A 655 13.94 64.53 -19.51
C GLU A 655 13.13 64.38 -18.22
N MET A 656 12.10 65.20 -18.05
CA MET A 656 11.21 65.14 -16.89
C MET A 656 10.37 63.85 -16.87
N ARG A 657 10.04 63.28 -18.04
CA ARG A 657 9.38 61.98 -18.16
C ARG A 657 10.27 60.87 -17.61
N MET A 658 11.52 60.80 -18.07
CA MET A 658 12.50 59.81 -17.59
C MET A 658 12.75 59.97 -16.10
N TRP A 659 12.97 61.20 -15.64
CA TRP A 659 13.17 61.48 -14.22
C TRP A 659 11.95 61.08 -13.38
N SER A 660 10.72 61.42 -13.80
CA SER A 660 9.51 61.04 -13.08
C SER A 660 9.26 59.53 -13.07
N GLN A 661 9.70 58.79 -14.09
CA GLN A 661 9.64 57.32 -14.10
C GLN A 661 10.62 56.72 -13.08
N ASP A 662 11.85 57.22 -13.01
CA ASP A 662 12.83 56.78 -12.01
C ASP A 662 12.34 57.04 -10.58
N GLN A 663 11.72 58.20 -10.32
CA GLN A 663 11.15 58.49 -8.99
C GLN A 663 9.98 57.55 -8.64
N ARG A 664 9.09 57.27 -9.60
CA ARG A 664 7.98 56.34 -9.38
C ARG A 664 8.48 54.92 -9.10
N ALA A 665 9.53 54.46 -9.79
CA ALA A 665 10.15 53.16 -9.52
C ALA A 665 10.75 53.08 -8.10
N ILE A 666 11.36 54.17 -7.61
CA ILE A 666 11.84 54.24 -6.22
C ILE A 666 10.66 54.20 -5.24
N ILE A 667 9.58 54.96 -5.50
CA ILE A 667 8.37 54.97 -4.65
C ILE A 667 7.73 53.58 -4.57
N GLU A 668 7.58 52.87 -5.69
CA GLU A 668 7.07 51.49 -5.71
C GLU A 668 7.90 50.58 -4.79
N LYS A 669 9.23 50.67 -4.85
CA LYS A 669 10.12 49.89 -3.98
C LYS A 669 10.01 50.29 -2.50
N VAL A 670 9.76 51.56 -2.19
CA VAL A 670 9.50 52.04 -0.82
C VAL A 670 8.18 51.48 -0.27
N THR A 671 7.13 51.40 -1.09
CA THR A 671 5.86 50.76 -0.70
C THR A 671 6.05 49.26 -0.41
N GLU A 672 6.81 48.55 -1.26
CA GLU A 672 7.16 47.14 -1.05
C GLU A 672 7.93 46.94 0.27
N ILE A 673 8.90 47.82 0.56
CA ILE A 673 9.64 47.82 1.83
C ILE A 673 8.71 47.96 3.04
N ARG A 674 7.70 48.84 2.99
CA ARG A 674 6.74 49.00 4.10
C ARG A 674 5.87 47.77 4.31
N GLU A 675 5.36 47.18 3.23
CA GLU A 675 4.54 45.97 3.31
C GLU A 675 5.34 44.79 3.90
N ARG A 676 6.59 44.61 3.44
CA ARG A 676 7.50 43.60 3.99
C ARG A 676 7.83 43.89 5.46
N ASN A 677 8.07 45.14 5.84
CA ASN A 677 8.29 45.52 7.24
C ASN A 677 7.08 45.17 8.13
N ALA A 678 5.86 45.49 7.69
CA ALA A 678 4.65 45.18 8.42
C ALA A 678 4.51 43.66 8.68
N LYS A 679 4.76 42.85 7.64
CA LYS A 679 4.78 41.38 7.74
C LYS A 679 5.85 40.87 8.71
N ALA A 680 7.08 41.38 8.61
CA ALA A 680 8.17 41.01 9.51
C ALA A 680 7.86 41.36 10.98
N THR A 681 7.25 42.53 11.25
CA THR A 681 6.81 42.88 12.60
C THR A 681 5.68 41.98 13.14
N ASP A 682 4.71 41.60 12.31
CA ASP A 682 3.65 40.64 12.73
C ASP A 682 4.27 39.29 13.10
N ILE A 683 5.13 38.74 12.25
CA ILE A 683 5.83 37.47 12.51
C ILE A 683 6.65 37.56 13.80
N LYS A 684 7.43 38.63 13.99
CA LYS A 684 8.22 38.84 15.21
C LYS A 684 7.36 38.92 16.47
N SER A 685 6.22 39.61 16.42
CA SER A 685 5.29 39.72 17.56
C SER A 685 4.65 38.38 17.93
N ARG A 686 4.32 37.55 16.93
CA ARG A 686 3.79 36.20 17.14
C ARG A 686 4.83 35.25 17.72
N ILE A 687 6.07 35.32 17.23
CA ILE A 687 7.20 34.56 17.80
C ILE A 687 7.33 34.87 19.28
N GLU A 688 7.35 36.15 19.67
CA GLU A 688 7.48 36.54 21.08
C GLU A 688 6.28 36.09 21.92
N THR A 689 5.07 36.14 21.37
CA THR A 689 3.86 35.62 22.04
C THR A 689 3.99 34.13 22.36
N TYR A 690 4.42 33.31 21.39
CA TYR A 690 4.60 31.88 21.61
C TYR A 690 5.79 31.54 22.52
N ARG A 691 6.85 32.35 22.53
CA ARG A 691 7.95 32.21 23.51
C ARG A 691 7.41 32.38 24.94
N ILE A 692 6.58 33.40 25.17
CA ILE A 692 5.93 33.63 26.47
C ILE A 692 4.97 32.50 26.84
N GLU A 693 4.11 32.05 25.92
CA GLU A 693 3.18 30.94 26.18
C GLU A 693 3.90 29.61 26.47
N LEU A 694 5.00 29.32 25.76
CA LEU A 694 5.82 28.13 26.01
C LEU A 694 6.52 28.22 27.38
N ASP A 695 7.06 29.38 27.75
CA ASP A 695 7.69 29.58 29.05
C ASP A 695 6.69 29.40 30.20
N GLN A 696 5.48 29.97 30.07
CA GLN A 696 4.39 29.74 31.03
C GLN A 696 3.99 28.26 31.11
N SER A 697 3.99 27.55 29.98
CA SER A 697 3.69 26.13 29.93
C SER A 697 4.78 25.30 30.63
N PHE A 698 6.06 25.64 30.44
CA PHE A 698 7.17 25.02 31.16
C PHE A 698 7.08 25.22 32.67
N GLN A 699 6.78 26.44 33.12
CA GLN A 699 6.58 26.74 34.54
C GLN A 699 5.43 25.91 35.15
N SER A 700 4.34 25.70 34.40
CA SER A 700 3.18 24.92 34.87
C SER A 700 3.47 23.44 35.14
N ILE A 701 4.52 22.88 34.51
CA ILE A 701 4.97 21.49 34.68
C ILE A 701 6.30 21.37 35.45
N LEU A 702 6.68 22.46 36.15
CA LEU A 702 7.90 22.56 36.97
C LEU A 702 9.20 22.36 36.17
N GLU A 703 9.20 22.68 34.88
CA GLU A 703 10.41 22.75 34.06
C GLU A 703 11.10 24.13 34.22
N PRO A 704 12.44 24.21 34.07
CA PRO A 704 13.17 25.48 34.18
C PRO A 704 12.63 26.54 33.21
N PRO A 705 12.58 27.83 33.60
CA PRO A 705 12.19 28.91 32.70
C PRO A 705 13.18 29.06 31.54
N ALA A 706 12.71 29.65 30.44
CA ALA A 706 13.51 29.99 29.27
C ALA A 706 14.70 30.89 29.65
N VAL A 707 15.85 30.65 29.02
CA VAL A 707 17.06 31.47 29.24
C VAL A 707 16.93 32.79 28.46
N GLU A 708 17.53 33.87 28.96
CA GLU A 708 17.62 35.15 28.23
C GLU A 708 18.20 34.91 26.82
N ASN A 709 17.44 35.28 25.79
CA ASN A 709 17.73 35.08 24.35
C ASN A 709 17.63 33.66 23.78
N GLU A 710 16.96 32.71 24.45
CA GLU A 710 16.68 31.38 23.88
C GLU A 710 15.67 31.47 22.72
N SER A 711 16.01 30.93 21.54
CA SER A 711 15.16 31.04 20.34
C SER A 711 13.84 30.27 20.50
N LEU A 712 12.80 30.63 19.73
CA LEU A 712 11.55 29.87 19.75
C LEU A 712 11.80 28.40 19.32
N SER A 713 12.71 28.20 18.38
CA SER A 713 13.12 26.88 17.88
C SER A 713 13.77 26.01 18.96
N ASP A 714 14.60 26.60 19.83
CA ASP A 714 15.20 25.90 20.98
C ASP A 714 14.16 25.51 22.03
N LEU A 715 13.21 26.41 22.32
CA LEU A 715 12.10 26.16 23.23
C LEU A 715 11.18 25.05 22.72
N ILE A 716 10.89 25.01 21.41
CA ILE A 716 10.14 23.92 20.78
C ILE A 716 10.89 22.59 20.96
N THR A 717 12.19 22.57 20.68
CA THR A 717 13.02 21.36 20.80
C THR A 717 13.05 20.84 22.24
N ARG A 718 13.16 21.76 23.21
CA ARG A 718 13.10 21.44 24.64
C ARG A 718 11.73 20.87 25.03
N GLY A 719 10.64 21.48 24.57
CA GLY A 719 9.30 21.00 24.86
C GLY A 719 8.99 19.64 24.25
N GLN A 720 9.52 19.34 23.07
CA GLN A 720 9.42 17.99 22.48
C GLN A 720 10.14 16.94 23.32
N LYS A 721 11.33 17.25 23.87
CA LYS A 721 12.05 16.34 24.77
C LYS A 721 11.27 16.07 26.06
N VAL A 722 10.69 17.12 26.65
CA VAL A 722 9.86 17.00 27.87
C VAL A 722 8.61 16.16 27.59
N ILE A 723 7.90 16.42 26.48
CA ILE A 723 6.73 15.63 26.08
C ILE A 723 7.11 14.15 25.91
N ARG A 724 8.19 13.84 25.20
CA ARG A 724 8.64 12.45 24.99
C ARG A 724 8.94 11.74 26.32
N ARG A 725 9.66 12.40 27.22
CA ARG A 725 9.99 11.84 28.55
C ARG A 725 8.73 11.52 29.35
N GLU A 726 7.78 12.44 29.40
CA GLU A 726 6.54 12.27 30.18
C GLU A 726 5.57 11.26 29.54
N GLU A 727 5.54 11.16 28.20
CA GLU A 727 4.80 10.11 27.48
C GLU A 727 5.39 8.72 27.71
N GLU A 728 6.72 8.60 27.74
CA GLU A 728 7.41 7.35 28.03
C GLU A 728 7.08 6.86 29.44
N ILE A 729 7.14 7.74 30.45
CA ILE A 729 6.71 7.43 31.83
C ILE A 729 5.24 7.02 31.85
N ARG A 730 4.35 7.75 31.16
CA ARG A 730 2.91 7.44 31.09
C ARG A 730 2.64 6.09 30.44
N ASN A 731 3.35 5.74 29.37
CA ASN A 731 3.20 4.48 28.64
C ASN A 731 3.69 3.30 29.47
N ILE A 732 4.88 3.40 30.06
CA ILE A 732 5.44 2.36 30.94
C ILE A 732 4.49 2.12 32.12
N ARG A 733 3.98 3.19 32.75
CA ARG A 733 3.03 3.09 33.86
C ARG A 733 1.70 2.45 33.43
N ALA A 734 1.16 2.80 32.26
CA ALA A 734 -0.06 2.21 31.72
C ALA A 734 0.12 0.72 31.38
N GLN A 735 1.26 0.34 30.83
CA GLN A 735 1.61 -1.06 30.55
C GLN A 735 1.67 -1.87 31.85
N LEU A 736 2.41 -1.39 32.86
CA LEU A 736 2.52 -2.07 34.16
C LEU A 736 1.15 -2.20 34.87
N LEU A 737 0.29 -1.17 34.80
CA LEU A 737 -1.07 -1.23 35.36
C LEU A 737 -1.94 -2.28 34.66
N ASN A 738 -1.87 -2.36 33.33
CA ASN A 738 -2.62 -3.36 32.57
C ASN A 738 -2.11 -4.78 32.83
N GLU A 739 -0.79 -4.96 32.88
CA GLU A 739 -0.18 -6.24 33.23
C GLU A 739 -0.57 -6.66 34.66
N THR A 740 -0.52 -5.74 35.63
CA THR A 740 -0.96 -6.00 37.02
C THR A 740 -2.42 -6.45 37.05
N LYS A 741 -3.32 -5.71 36.41
CA LYS A 741 -4.75 -6.03 36.36
C LYS A 741 -5.05 -7.37 35.67
N GLN A 742 -4.30 -7.71 34.62
CA GLN A 742 -4.42 -9.01 33.95
C GLN A 742 -4.00 -10.14 34.89
N ARG A 743 -2.85 -9.99 35.57
CA ARG A 743 -2.33 -10.99 36.49
C ARG A 743 -3.20 -11.16 37.73
N GLU A 744 -3.81 -10.09 38.23
CA GLU A 744 -4.82 -10.14 39.32
C GLU A 744 -6.04 -10.97 38.94
N ARG A 745 -6.51 -10.85 37.69
CA ARG A 745 -7.61 -11.67 37.18
C ARG A 745 -7.23 -13.15 37.09
N GLU A 746 -6.06 -13.44 36.52
CA GLU A 746 -5.51 -14.80 36.46
C GLU A 746 -5.34 -15.40 37.87
N LEU A 747 -4.91 -14.59 38.84
CA LEU A 747 -4.79 -14.99 40.26
C LEU A 747 -6.17 -15.31 40.87
N GLY A 748 -7.20 -14.51 40.57
CA GLY A 748 -8.58 -14.77 40.99
C GLY A 748 -9.12 -16.09 40.44
N GLU A 749 -8.87 -16.36 39.15
CA GLU A 749 -9.25 -17.60 38.49
C GLU A 749 -8.52 -18.80 39.10
N ALA A 750 -7.20 -18.73 39.28
CA ALA A 750 -6.41 -19.78 39.91
C ALA A 750 -6.85 -20.07 41.36
N ARG A 751 -7.18 -19.04 42.15
CA ARG A 751 -7.72 -19.21 43.52
C ARG A 751 -9.07 -19.92 43.53
N SER A 752 -9.95 -19.60 42.57
CA SER A 752 -11.24 -20.28 42.45
C SER A 752 -11.09 -21.75 42.06
N GLU A 753 -10.11 -22.06 41.22
CA GLU A 753 -9.78 -23.42 40.80
C GLU A 753 -9.24 -24.27 41.95
N VAL A 754 -8.33 -23.71 42.77
CA VAL A 754 -7.87 -24.36 44.01
C VAL A 754 -9.04 -24.72 44.91
N LYS A 755 -9.95 -23.77 45.17
CA LYS A 755 -11.11 -24.00 46.05
C LYS A 755 -12.00 -25.12 45.51
N ARG A 756 -12.27 -25.14 44.19
CA ARG A 756 -13.07 -26.19 43.55
C ARG A 756 -12.42 -27.57 43.68
N LEU A 757 -11.11 -27.67 43.42
CA LEU A 757 -10.37 -28.92 43.47
C LEU A 757 -10.22 -29.46 44.91
N GLU A 758 -10.14 -28.58 45.91
CA GLU A 758 -10.19 -28.97 47.33
C GLU A 758 -11.56 -29.57 47.71
N GLU A 759 -12.65 -28.98 47.23
CA GLU A 759 -14.00 -29.52 47.40
C GLU A 759 -14.16 -30.87 46.68
N GLU A 760 -13.62 -31.02 45.47
CA GLU A 760 -13.62 -32.27 44.69
C GLU A 760 -12.80 -33.38 45.39
N LEU A 761 -11.64 -33.05 45.96
CA LEU A 761 -10.80 -33.98 46.71
C LEU A 761 -11.49 -34.49 47.99
N SER A 762 -12.20 -33.61 48.71
CA SER A 762 -12.96 -33.99 49.90
C SER A 762 -14.12 -34.94 49.57
N GLN A 763 -14.84 -34.67 48.47
CA GLN A 763 -15.89 -35.57 47.99
C GLN A 763 -15.32 -36.92 47.54
N TRP A 764 -14.17 -36.92 46.88
CA TRP A 764 -13.46 -38.13 46.48
C TRP A 764 -13.08 -38.99 47.70
N GLN A 765 -12.51 -38.39 48.76
CA GLN A 765 -12.10 -39.13 49.97
C GLN A 765 -13.27 -39.91 50.60
N HIS A 766 -14.46 -39.30 50.65
CA HIS A 766 -15.65 -39.95 51.17
C HIS A 766 -16.15 -41.12 50.29
N GLN A 767 -15.93 -41.04 48.98
CA GLN A 767 -16.28 -42.12 48.04
C GLN A 767 -15.25 -43.25 48.06
N TRP A 768 -13.97 -42.94 48.28
CA TRP A 768 -12.86 -43.88 48.35
C TRP A 768 -12.98 -44.82 49.56
N GLU A 769 -13.23 -44.28 50.74
CA GLU A 769 -13.39 -45.04 51.99
C GLU A 769 -14.46 -46.13 51.87
N LYS A 770 -15.60 -45.82 51.25
CA LYS A 770 -16.68 -46.79 51.01
C LYS A 770 -16.34 -47.83 49.94
N ALA A 771 -15.44 -47.50 49.01
CA ALA A 771 -15.10 -48.37 47.88
C ALA A 771 -14.06 -49.44 48.25
N VAL A 772 -13.11 -49.14 49.14
CA VAL A 772 -12.02 -50.06 49.52
C VAL A 772 -12.35 -51.01 50.68
N ALA A 773 -13.39 -50.71 51.48
CA ALA A 773 -13.78 -51.54 52.63
C ALA A 773 -14.03 -53.05 52.31
N PRO A 774 -14.62 -53.44 51.16
CA PRO A 774 -14.80 -54.86 50.81
C PRO A 774 -13.49 -55.62 50.51
N LEU A 775 -12.40 -54.92 50.19
CA LEU A 775 -11.06 -55.50 50.01
C LEU A 775 -10.36 -55.80 51.34
N GLY A 776 -10.95 -55.42 52.48
CA GLY A 776 -10.33 -55.55 53.80
C GLY A 776 -9.23 -54.51 54.07
N LEU A 777 -9.14 -53.47 53.22
CA LEU A 777 -8.20 -52.35 53.36
C LEU A 777 -8.83 -51.21 54.18
N ASP A 778 -7.98 -50.46 54.90
CA ASP A 778 -8.43 -49.31 55.71
C ASP A 778 -8.74 -48.07 54.85
N ALA A 779 -9.35 -47.05 55.47
CA ALA A 779 -9.73 -45.80 54.81
C ALA A 779 -8.53 -44.95 54.33
N GLN A 780 -7.31 -45.23 54.82
CA GLN A 780 -6.08 -44.52 54.46
C GLN A 780 -5.28 -45.25 53.37
N ALA A 781 -5.75 -46.42 52.93
CA ALA A 781 -5.12 -47.19 51.88
C ALA A 781 -5.00 -46.37 50.59
N ILE A 782 -3.77 -46.29 50.07
CA ILE A 782 -3.45 -45.50 48.88
C ILE A 782 -3.91 -46.30 47.64
N PRO A 783 -4.41 -45.67 46.55
CA PRO A 783 -4.88 -46.37 45.35
C PRO A 783 -3.94 -47.46 44.79
N ALA A 784 -2.62 -47.30 44.92
CA ALA A 784 -1.64 -48.32 44.53
C ALA A 784 -1.77 -49.65 45.30
N GLN A 785 -2.08 -49.59 46.60
CA GLN A 785 -2.27 -50.79 47.44
C GLN A 785 -3.56 -51.53 47.08
N ALA A 786 -4.65 -50.79 46.81
CA ALA A 786 -5.92 -51.37 46.40
C ALA A 786 -5.87 -52.02 45.00
N ASN A 787 -5.08 -51.47 44.08
CA ASN A 787 -4.90 -52.04 42.74
C ASN A 787 -4.10 -53.35 42.77
N ALA A 788 -3.06 -53.46 43.61
CA ALA A 788 -2.29 -54.70 43.74
C ALA A 788 -3.14 -55.88 44.22
N THR A 789 -4.04 -55.65 45.18
CA THR A 789 -4.97 -56.69 45.67
C THR A 789 -6.05 -57.05 44.64
N LEU A 790 -6.46 -56.10 43.80
CA LEU A 790 -7.39 -56.35 42.69
C LEU A 790 -6.77 -57.22 41.59
N ASP A 791 -5.48 -57.04 41.29
CA ASP A 791 -4.79 -57.80 40.25
C ASP A 791 -4.59 -59.28 40.64
N GLU A 792 -4.30 -59.57 41.90
CA GLU A 792 -4.22 -60.95 42.41
C GLU A 792 -5.58 -61.65 42.39
N LEU A 793 -6.66 -60.96 42.80
CA LEU A 793 -8.03 -61.48 42.70
C LEU A 793 -8.46 -61.70 41.24
N LYS A 794 -8.05 -60.82 40.33
CA LYS A 794 -8.32 -60.95 38.90
C LYS A 794 -7.63 -62.17 38.31
N SER A 795 -6.36 -62.40 38.65
CA SER A 795 -5.60 -63.58 38.20
C SER A 795 -6.27 -64.89 38.64
N LEU A 796 -6.73 -64.98 39.89
CA LEU A 796 -7.48 -66.12 40.44
C LEU A 796 -8.79 -66.39 39.68
N PHE A 797 -9.60 -65.35 39.45
CA PHE A 797 -10.87 -65.52 38.74
C PHE A 797 -10.71 -65.74 37.23
N GLU A 798 -9.61 -65.29 36.62
CA GLU A 798 -9.27 -65.58 35.22
C GLU A 798 -8.92 -67.05 35.03
N THR A 799 -8.08 -67.63 35.90
CA THR A 799 -7.78 -69.09 35.87
C THR A 799 -9.03 -69.93 36.10
N LEU A 800 -9.88 -69.56 37.07
CA LEU A 800 -11.16 -70.24 37.34
C LEU A 800 -12.16 -70.11 36.17
N LYS A 801 -12.24 -68.94 35.56
CA LYS A 801 -13.12 -68.67 34.42
C LYS A 801 -12.67 -69.46 33.19
N ASP A 802 -11.38 -69.50 32.89
CA ASP A 802 -10.86 -70.19 31.71
C ASP A 802 -11.09 -71.70 31.81
N ALA A 803 -10.92 -72.27 33.00
CA ALA A 803 -11.28 -73.66 33.23
C ALA A 803 -12.80 -73.92 33.13
N GLY A 804 -13.62 -73.02 33.66
CA GLY A 804 -15.08 -73.07 33.53
C GLY A 804 -15.57 -72.92 32.07
N ILE A 805 -14.90 -72.08 31.26
CA ILE A 805 -15.17 -71.90 29.84
C ILE A 805 -14.88 -73.18 29.07
N LEU A 806 -13.72 -73.82 29.30
CA LEU A 806 -13.38 -75.09 28.68
C LEU A 806 -14.41 -76.17 29.03
N HIS A 807 -14.84 -76.24 30.30
CA HIS A 807 -15.88 -77.17 30.75
C HIS A 807 -17.23 -76.94 30.05
N LYS A 808 -17.70 -75.69 29.94
CA LYS A 808 -18.95 -75.36 29.22
C LYS A 808 -18.84 -75.58 27.71
N ARG A 809 -17.68 -75.30 27.10
CA ARG A 809 -17.43 -75.47 25.67
C ARG A 809 -17.47 -76.94 25.24
N ILE A 810 -16.95 -77.85 26.07
CA ILE A 810 -17.04 -79.29 25.85
C ILE A 810 -18.49 -79.80 25.92
N ALA A 811 -19.32 -79.18 26.76
CA ALA A 811 -20.75 -79.49 26.90
C ALA A 811 -21.65 -78.80 25.84
N GLY A 812 -21.22 -77.67 25.27
CA GLY A 812 -21.90 -76.96 24.17
C GLY A 812 -21.71 -77.67 22.83
N ILE A 813 -20.47 -78.05 22.51
CA ILE A 813 -20.14 -78.82 21.29
C ILE A 813 -21.01 -80.09 21.15
N GLY A 814 -21.35 -80.74 22.27
CA GLY A 814 -22.23 -81.91 22.26
C GLY A 814 -23.72 -81.62 22.02
N ARG A 815 -24.22 -80.43 22.39
CA ARG A 815 -25.61 -80.01 22.16
C ARG A 815 -25.82 -79.44 20.76
N ASP A 816 -24.87 -78.64 20.28
CA ASP A 816 -24.96 -77.98 18.98
C ASP A 816 -24.95 -79.00 17.82
N ALA A 817 -24.27 -80.13 17.99
CA ALA A 817 -24.25 -81.23 17.02
C ALA A 817 -25.63 -81.93 16.86
N GLU A 818 -26.41 -82.06 17.93
CA GLU A 818 -27.76 -82.65 17.85
C GLU A 818 -28.81 -81.66 17.36
N GLU A 819 -28.65 -80.36 17.64
CA GLU A 819 -29.58 -79.32 17.22
C GLU A 819 -29.48 -79.02 15.71
N PHE A 820 -28.26 -78.95 15.18
CA PHE A 820 -28.01 -78.75 13.75
C PHE A 820 -28.66 -79.85 12.90
N SER A 821 -28.54 -81.11 13.32
CA SER A 821 -29.15 -82.26 12.63
C SER A 821 -30.69 -82.20 12.58
N ARG A 822 -31.36 -81.60 13.57
CA ARG A 822 -32.84 -81.49 13.57
C ARG A 822 -33.33 -80.35 12.66
N LYS A 823 -32.60 -79.23 12.60
CA LYS A 823 -32.98 -78.06 11.80
C LYS A 823 -32.98 -78.36 10.31
N VAL A 824 -31.92 -78.98 9.78
CA VAL A 824 -31.83 -79.27 8.32
C VAL A 824 -32.92 -80.23 7.85
N THR A 825 -33.20 -81.29 8.62
CA THR A 825 -34.22 -82.28 8.26
C THR A 825 -35.64 -81.69 8.30
N SER A 826 -35.93 -80.78 9.23
CA SER A 826 -37.24 -80.11 9.31
C SER A 826 -37.51 -79.15 8.14
N LEU A 827 -36.49 -78.39 7.71
CA LEU A 827 -36.61 -77.40 6.63
C LEU A 827 -36.69 -78.06 5.25
N ALA A 828 -35.90 -79.12 5.02
CA ALA A 828 -35.99 -79.94 3.81
C ALA A 828 -37.39 -80.57 3.63
N GLY A 829 -38.05 -80.94 4.72
CA GLY A 829 -39.41 -81.51 4.68
C GLY A 829 -40.52 -80.52 4.26
N TYR A 830 -40.29 -79.21 4.39
CA TYR A 830 -41.28 -78.15 4.16
C TYR A 830 -41.16 -77.50 2.79
N VAL A 831 -39.93 -77.23 2.34
CA VAL A 831 -39.67 -76.40 1.15
C VAL A 831 -39.26 -77.22 -0.09
N ALA A 832 -38.70 -78.43 0.11
CA ALA A 832 -38.28 -79.32 -0.97
C ALA A 832 -38.18 -80.80 -0.49
N ARG A 833 -39.33 -81.52 -0.47
CA ARG A 833 -39.46 -82.89 0.10
C ARG A 833 -38.48 -83.93 -0.46
N ASN A 834 -37.97 -83.72 -1.67
CA ASN A 834 -36.99 -84.59 -2.32
C ASN A 834 -35.61 -84.60 -1.64
N LEU A 835 -35.33 -83.71 -0.68
CA LEU A 835 -34.04 -83.60 0.01
C LEU A 835 -33.97 -84.33 1.37
N MET A 836 -35.06 -84.95 1.84
CA MET A 836 -35.12 -85.57 3.19
C MET A 836 -34.31 -86.87 3.35
N GLU A 837 -34.02 -87.61 2.28
CA GLU A 837 -33.30 -88.89 2.35
C GLU A 837 -31.76 -88.75 2.25
N ARG A 838 -31.24 -87.52 2.18
CA ARG A 838 -29.80 -87.25 2.06
C ARG A 838 -29.15 -86.96 3.44
N PRO A 839 -27.83 -87.17 3.56
CA PRO A 839 -27.06 -86.71 4.72
C PRO A 839 -27.29 -85.21 4.99
N VAL A 840 -27.39 -84.84 6.28
CA VAL A 840 -27.72 -83.49 6.77
C VAL A 840 -26.80 -82.42 6.19
N ASP A 841 -25.53 -82.75 5.96
CA ASP A 841 -24.54 -81.88 5.36
C ASP A 841 -24.76 -81.60 3.87
N GLN A 842 -25.32 -82.55 3.12
CA GLN A 842 -25.61 -82.41 1.68
C GLN A 842 -26.96 -81.72 1.42
N ALA A 843 -27.97 -81.97 2.26
CA ALA A 843 -29.30 -81.35 2.13
C ALA A 843 -29.28 -79.83 2.40
N ALA A 844 -28.41 -79.36 3.29
CA ALA A 844 -28.22 -77.93 3.62
C ALA A 844 -27.68 -77.11 2.44
N ALA A 845 -26.82 -77.70 1.60
CA ALA A 845 -26.18 -77.00 0.49
C ALA A 845 -27.11 -76.78 -0.72
N GLU A 846 -28.00 -77.74 -1.01
CA GLU A 846 -28.90 -77.67 -2.17
C GLU A 846 -30.10 -76.72 -1.95
N LEU A 847 -30.60 -76.57 -0.71
CA LEU A 847 -31.68 -75.62 -0.39
C LEU A 847 -31.30 -74.15 -0.69
N ASN A 848 -30.04 -73.77 -0.44
CA ASN A 848 -29.55 -72.39 -0.65
C ASN A 848 -29.43 -72.01 -2.14
N ALA A 849 -29.21 -72.98 -3.02
CA ALA A 849 -29.15 -72.74 -4.46
C ALA A 849 -30.52 -72.37 -5.05
N MET A 850 -31.60 -73.00 -4.56
CA MET A 850 -32.97 -72.76 -5.04
C MET A 850 -33.54 -71.42 -4.57
N LEU A 851 -33.15 -70.95 -3.37
CA LEU A 851 -33.57 -69.66 -2.82
C LEU A 851 -33.10 -68.45 -3.66
N ASN A 852 -31.86 -68.48 -4.14
CA ASN A 852 -31.27 -67.35 -4.86
C ASN A 852 -31.95 -67.07 -6.21
N GLN A 853 -32.51 -68.10 -6.87
CA GLN A 853 -33.26 -67.92 -8.11
C GLN A 853 -34.60 -67.20 -7.89
N ALA A 854 -35.29 -67.47 -6.77
CA ALA A 854 -36.59 -66.86 -6.48
C ALA A 854 -36.50 -65.35 -6.11
N ARG A 855 -35.42 -64.90 -5.45
CA ARG A 855 -35.24 -63.48 -5.04
C ARG A 855 -35.08 -62.55 -6.24
N THR A 856 -34.41 -63.01 -7.28
CA THR A 856 -34.11 -62.22 -8.47
C THR A 856 -35.37 -61.89 -9.28
N ALA A 857 -36.36 -62.78 -9.30
CA ALA A 857 -37.62 -62.58 -10.01
C ALA A 857 -38.57 -61.58 -9.30
N LYS A 858 -38.66 -61.61 -7.95
CA LYS A 858 -39.55 -60.72 -7.17
C LYS A 858 -39.17 -59.24 -7.24
N SER A 859 -37.87 -58.91 -7.19
CA SER A 859 -37.41 -57.52 -7.28
C SER A 859 -37.76 -56.83 -8.61
N LYS A 860 -37.95 -57.59 -9.69
CA LYS A 860 -38.24 -57.04 -11.02
C LYS A 860 -39.73 -56.66 -11.17
N GLN A 861 -40.63 -57.36 -10.48
CA GLN A 861 -42.08 -57.10 -10.47
C GLN A 861 -42.42 -55.77 -9.77
N GLU A 862 -41.85 -55.51 -8.59
CA GLU A 862 -42.18 -54.33 -7.77
C GLU A 862 -41.80 -52.98 -8.41
N SER A 863 -40.78 -52.98 -9.28
CA SER A 863 -40.35 -51.78 -10.03
C SER A 863 -41.37 -51.39 -11.11
N LEU A 864 -41.91 -52.38 -11.84
CA LEU A 864 -42.83 -52.16 -12.95
C LEU A 864 -44.21 -51.67 -12.46
N GLU A 865 -44.71 -52.18 -11.33
CA GLU A 865 -46.02 -51.75 -10.77
C GLU A 865 -46.04 -50.27 -10.33
N LYS A 866 -44.92 -49.73 -9.85
CA LYS A 866 -44.83 -48.31 -9.49
C LYS A 866 -44.94 -47.39 -10.70
N GLN A 867 -44.33 -47.78 -11.82
CA GLN A 867 -44.36 -47.00 -13.06
C GLN A 867 -45.79 -46.94 -13.64
N ARG A 868 -46.53 -48.07 -13.56
CA ARG A 868 -47.93 -48.17 -14.02
C ARG A 868 -48.88 -47.19 -13.32
N ARG A 869 -48.83 -47.11 -11.98
CA ARG A 869 -49.72 -46.21 -11.21
C ARG A 869 -49.51 -44.74 -11.49
N HIS A 870 -48.29 -44.34 -11.86
CA HIS A 870 -47.98 -42.95 -12.18
C HIS A 870 -48.67 -42.51 -13.48
N ALA A 871 -48.56 -43.33 -14.53
CA ALA A 871 -49.17 -43.04 -15.82
C ALA A 871 -50.71 -42.99 -15.76
N GLU A 872 -51.36 -43.88 -14.96
CA GLU A 872 -52.82 -43.86 -14.75
C GLU A 872 -53.32 -42.53 -14.15
N GLY A 873 -52.53 -41.90 -13.27
CA GLY A 873 -52.86 -40.60 -12.68
C GLY A 873 -52.87 -39.45 -13.71
N GLN A 874 -51.95 -39.47 -14.67
CA GLN A 874 -51.81 -38.42 -15.68
C GLN A 874 -52.97 -38.43 -16.69
N VAL A 875 -53.41 -39.62 -17.11
CA VAL A 875 -54.55 -39.80 -18.05
C VAL A 875 -55.83 -39.15 -17.49
N LYS A 876 -56.14 -39.40 -16.21
CA LYS A 876 -57.35 -38.87 -15.56
C LYS A 876 -57.32 -37.35 -15.43
N GLY A 877 -56.15 -36.76 -15.22
CA GLY A 877 -55.97 -35.30 -15.19
C GLY A 877 -56.20 -34.65 -16.56
N ALA A 878 -55.75 -35.28 -17.64
CA ALA A 878 -55.94 -34.78 -19.00
C ALA A 878 -57.43 -34.79 -19.41
N GLU A 879 -58.19 -35.83 -19.04
CA GLU A 879 -59.64 -35.94 -19.34
C GLU A 879 -60.47 -34.81 -18.72
N GLY A 880 -60.16 -34.38 -17.49
CA GLY A 880 -60.87 -33.29 -16.83
C GLY A 880 -60.74 -31.95 -17.57
N ARG A 881 -59.52 -31.62 -18.03
CA ARG A 881 -59.25 -30.37 -18.76
C ARG A 881 -59.98 -30.29 -20.10
N ILE A 882 -60.10 -31.40 -20.82
CA ILE A 882 -60.83 -31.47 -22.11
C ILE A 882 -62.30 -31.09 -21.93
N ALA A 883 -62.95 -31.53 -20.85
CA ALA A 883 -64.36 -31.27 -20.60
C ALA A 883 -64.65 -29.80 -20.30
N GLU A 884 -63.80 -29.14 -19.49
CA GLU A 884 -63.94 -27.71 -19.16
C GLU A 884 -63.84 -26.83 -20.40
N ILE A 885 -62.83 -27.06 -21.24
CA ILE A 885 -62.57 -26.26 -22.44
C ILE A 885 -63.72 -26.34 -23.46
N LYS A 886 -64.35 -27.52 -23.61
CA LYS A 886 -65.51 -27.68 -24.52
C LYS A 886 -66.75 -26.89 -24.06
N SER A 887 -66.90 -26.64 -22.76
CA SER A 887 -68.01 -25.83 -22.24
C SER A 887 -67.84 -24.33 -22.54
N GLU A 888 -66.62 -23.80 -22.45
CA GLU A 888 -66.36 -22.38 -22.74
C GLU A 888 -66.55 -22.03 -24.21
N LEU A 889 -66.18 -22.94 -25.12
CA LEU A 889 -66.40 -22.77 -26.55
C LEU A 889 -67.90 -22.67 -26.93
N ALA A 890 -68.79 -23.29 -26.14
CA ALA A 890 -70.24 -23.18 -26.38
C ALA A 890 -70.79 -21.78 -26.04
N ILE A 891 -70.29 -21.14 -24.98
CA ILE A 891 -70.71 -19.78 -24.58
C ILE A 891 -70.33 -18.75 -25.65
N MET A 892 -69.15 -18.89 -26.25
CA MET A 892 -68.70 -17.99 -27.32
C MET A 892 -69.60 -18.05 -28.57
N CYS A 893 -70.24 -19.19 -28.85
CA CYS A 893 -71.16 -19.33 -29.97
C CYS A 893 -72.42 -18.46 -29.82
N GLU A 894 -72.92 -18.28 -28.59
CA GLU A 894 -74.07 -17.40 -28.32
C GLU A 894 -73.72 -15.92 -28.54
N GLU A 895 -72.53 -15.47 -28.10
CA GLU A 895 -72.07 -14.08 -28.25
C GLU A 895 -71.93 -13.65 -29.72
N ALA A 896 -71.50 -14.56 -30.59
CA ALA A 896 -71.38 -14.33 -32.03
C ALA A 896 -72.67 -14.60 -32.82
N SER A 897 -73.76 -14.99 -32.14
CA SER A 897 -75.01 -15.43 -32.77
C SER A 897 -74.82 -16.54 -33.80
N CYS A 898 -74.00 -17.55 -33.49
CA CYS A 898 -73.76 -18.73 -34.33
C CYS A 898 -74.05 -20.04 -33.59
N SER A 899 -74.25 -21.13 -34.35
CA SER A 899 -74.83 -22.38 -33.83
C SER A 899 -73.79 -23.39 -33.35
N ASN A 900 -72.54 -23.25 -33.80
CA ASN A 900 -71.40 -24.12 -33.47
C ASN A 900 -70.09 -23.32 -33.45
N TYR A 901 -69.03 -23.85 -32.80
CA TYR A 901 -67.76 -23.14 -32.65
C TYR A 901 -66.91 -23.11 -33.94
N GLU A 902 -67.31 -23.86 -34.97
CA GLU A 902 -66.67 -23.85 -36.30
C GLU A 902 -67.13 -22.67 -37.17
N GLU A 903 -68.28 -22.06 -36.85
CA GLU A 903 -68.83 -20.86 -37.52
C GLU A 903 -68.33 -19.53 -36.93
N LEU A 904 -67.79 -19.55 -35.70
CA LEU A 904 -67.18 -18.40 -35.03
C LEU A 904 -66.18 -17.59 -35.89
N PRO A 905 -65.31 -18.22 -36.72
CA PRO A 905 -64.36 -17.49 -37.55
C PRO A 905 -64.99 -16.58 -38.61
N GLU A 906 -66.16 -16.92 -39.17
CA GLU A 906 -66.83 -16.09 -40.19
C GLU A 906 -67.54 -14.87 -39.58
N ALA A 907 -68.15 -15.04 -38.40
CA ALA A 907 -68.74 -13.93 -37.64
C ALA A 907 -67.66 -12.95 -37.14
N GLU A 908 -66.52 -13.47 -36.67
CA GLU A 908 -65.31 -12.70 -36.33
C GLU A 908 -64.83 -11.86 -37.53
N LYS A 909 -64.72 -12.45 -38.73
CA LYS A 909 -64.26 -11.76 -39.94
C LYS A 909 -65.15 -10.57 -40.34
N ARG A 910 -66.48 -10.69 -40.26
CA ARG A 910 -67.40 -9.61 -40.67
C ARG A 910 -67.43 -8.47 -39.65
N SER A 911 -67.35 -8.77 -38.35
CA SER A 911 -67.18 -7.79 -37.28
C SER A 911 -65.84 -7.06 -37.39
N ALA A 912 -64.75 -7.82 -37.60
CA ALA A 912 -63.41 -7.27 -37.79
C ALA A 912 -63.36 -6.34 -39.00
N LYS A 913 -63.95 -6.70 -40.14
CA LYS A 913 -63.90 -5.87 -41.34
C LYS A 913 -64.63 -4.53 -41.20
N ARG A 914 -65.74 -4.49 -40.46
CA ARG A 914 -66.45 -3.23 -40.15
C ARG A 914 -65.61 -2.33 -39.23
N ARG A 915 -65.07 -2.91 -38.14
CA ARG A 915 -64.19 -2.18 -37.21
C ARG A 915 -62.93 -1.66 -37.91
N GLU A 916 -62.37 -2.45 -38.82
CA GLU A 916 -61.23 -2.09 -39.65
C GLU A 916 -61.54 -0.86 -40.52
N ILE A 917 -62.66 -0.83 -41.25
CA ILE A 917 -63.02 0.32 -42.11
C ILE A 917 -63.30 1.59 -41.28
N GLU A 918 -64.05 1.49 -40.17
CA GLU A 918 -64.34 2.65 -39.30
C GLU A 918 -63.08 3.18 -38.60
N SER A 919 -62.23 2.27 -38.10
CA SER A 919 -60.93 2.62 -37.52
C SER A 919 -59.98 3.23 -38.55
N GLU A 920 -59.92 2.67 -39.76
CA GLU A 920 -59.09 3.20 -40.84
C GLU A 920 -59.54 4.60 -41.24
N LEU A 921 -60.84 4.89 -41.35
CA LEU A 921 -61.31 6.24 -41.66
C LEU A 921 -60.94 7.27 -40.59
N GLN A 922 -61.13 6.93 -39.31
CA GLN A 922 -60.73 7.80 -38.20
C GLN A 922 -59.20 7.99 -38.15
N THR A 923 -58.46 6.93 -38.47
CA THR A 923 -56.99 6.96 -38.54
C THR A 923 -56.52 7.85 -39.69
N LEU A 924 -57.10 7.71 -40.89
CA LEU A 924 -56.76 8.53 -42.06
C LEU A 924 -57.11 10.01 -41.83
N GLU A 925 -58.22 10.34 -41.15
CA GLU A 925 -58.54 11.73 -40.80
C GLU A 925 -57.56 12.32 -39.79
N THR A 926 -57.17 11.52 -38.79
CA THR A 926 -56.12 11.91 -37.84
C THR A 926 -54.77 12.05 -38.54
N GLN A 927 -54.45 11.19 -39.52
CA GLN A 927 -53.23 11.26 -40.32
C GLN A 927 -53.22 12.53 -41.18
N LEU A 928 -54.32 12.88 -41.85
CA LEU A 928 -54.42 14.12 -42.62
C LEU A 928 -54.35 15.38 -41.75
N LEU A 929 -54.92 15.36 -40.54
CA LEU A 929 -54.75 16.42 -39.53
C LEU A 929 -53.30 16.58 -39.07
N LYS A 930 -52.56 15.47 -38.95
CA LYS A 930 -51.13 15.51 -38.63
C LYS A 930 -50.31 16.07 -39.79
N LEU A 931 -50.60 15.64 -41.02
CA LEU A 931 -49.90 16.10 -42.23
C LEU A 931 -50.17 17.57 -42.55
N SER A 932 -51.32 18.11 -42.13
CA SER A 932 -51.72 19.50 -42.41
C SER A 932 -50.97 20.58 -41.61
N ALA A 933 -50.09 20.21 -40.66
CA ALA A 933 -49.22 21.11 -39.88
C ALA A 933 -49.92 22.38 -39.35
N GLY A 934 -51.17 22.24 -38.86
CA GLY A 934 -51.96 23.33 -38.28
C GLY A 934 -52.97 23.98 -39.24
N ALA A 935 -52.97 23.64 -40.52
CA ALA A 935 -54.05 23.98 -41.45
C ALA A 935 -55.26 23.03 -41.29
N LYS A 936 -56.46 23.47 -41.69
CA LYS A 936 -57.64 22.58 -41.75
C LYS A 936 -57.41 21.48 -42.79
N VAL A 937 -57.90 20.26 -42.55
CA VAL A 937 -57.74 19.11 -43.47
C VAL A 937 -58.17 19.45 -44.89
N GLU A 938 -59.28 20.18 -45.05
CA GLU A 938 -59.75 20.60 -46.37
C GLU A 938 -58.80 21.59 -47.08
N ALA A 939 -58.02 22.38 -46.33
CA ALA A 939 -57.02 23.28 -46.91
C ALA A 939 -55.77 22.52 -47.37
N PHE A 940 -55.32 21.52 -46.60
CA PHE A 940 -54.21 20.63 -46.97
C PHE A 940 -54.56 19.74 -48.18
N VAL A 941 -55.81 19.25 -48.25
CA VAL A 941 -56.32 18.51 -49.42
C VAL A 941 -56.29 19.38 -50.69
N ARG A 942 -56.58 20.69 -50.58
CA ARG A 942 -56.50 21.62 -51.72
C ARG A 942 -55.06 21.92 -52.13
N GLU A 943 -54.15 22.08 -51.17
CA GLU A 943 -52.71 22.28 -51.42
C GLU A 943 -52.12 21.07 -52.17
N ALA A 944 -52.45 19.85 -51.72
CA ALA A 944 -52.00 18.62 -52.38
C ALA A 944 -52.54 18.46 -53.81
N GLN A 945 -53.73 18.99 -54.11
CA GLN A 945 -54.31 18.97 -55.47
C GLN A 945 -53.64 19.95 -56.45
N GLN A 946 -52.83 20.90 -55.97
CA GLN A 946 -52.15 21.91 -56.81
C GLN A 946 -50.73 21.49 -57.22
N VAL A 947 -50.15 20.49 -56.56
CA VAL A 947 -48.82 19.95 -56.91
C VAL A 947 -49.00 18.81 -57.89
N ASP A 948 -48.21 18.80 -58.96
CA ASP A 948 -48.20 17.73 -59.95
C ASP A 948 -47.60 16.44 -59.35
N PRO A 949 -48.39 15.36 -59.14
CA PRO A 949 -47.93 14.13 -58.51
C PRO A 949 -46.72 13.49 -59.21
N ASP A 950 -46.62 13.61 -60.54
CA ASP A 950 -45.55 13.01 -61.33
C ASP A 950 -44.19 13.72 -61.12
N SER A 951 -44.22 14.94 -60.59
CA SER A 951 -43.02 15.75 -60.33
C SER A 951 -42.46 15.61 -58.90
N ILE A 952 -43.21 14.98 -57.98
CA ILE A 952 -42.88 14.93 -56.55
C ILE A 952 -41.72 13.97 -56.28
N GLU A 953 -41.78 12.73 -56.79
CA GLU A 953 -40.74 11.72 -56.52
C GLU A 953 -39.36 12.13 -57.06
N PRO A 954 -39.21 12.60 -58.32
CA PRO A 954 -37.91 13.04 -58.82
C PRO A 954 -37.30 14.21 -58.03
N GLN A 955 -38.14 15.06 -57.42
CA GLN A 955 -37.68 16.16 -56.57
C GLN A 955 -37.29 15.70 -55.18
N ILE A 956 -38.03 14.76 -54.59
CA ILE A 956 -37.69 14.14 -53.31
C ILE A 956 -36.38 13.35 -53.43
N ASP A 957 -36.20 12.57 -54.49
CA ASP A 957 -34.97 11.79 -54.72
C ASP A 957 -33.73 12.69 -54.81
N ARG A 958 -33.81 13.76 -55.62
CA ARG A 958 -32.73 14.75 -55.70
C ARG A 958 -32.44 15.40 -54.34
N LEU A 959 -33.48 15.79 -53.60
CA LEU A 959 -33.31 16.37 -52.27
C LEU A 959 -32.74 15.36 -51.27
N ASN A 960 -33.08 14.08 -51.37
CA ASN A 960 -32.52 13.01 -50.54
C ASN A 960 -31.04 12.79 -50.84
N GLU A 961 -30.62 12.71 -52.10
CA GLU A 961 -29.19 12.63 -52.47
C GLU A 961 -28.40 13.81 -51.89
N GLU A 962 -28.90 15.04 -52.07
CA GLU A 962 -28.28 16.25 -51.53
C GLU A 962 -28.23 16.25 -49.98
N ILE A 963 -29.31 15.79 -49.32
CA ILE A 963 -29.38 15.69 -47.86
C ILE A 963 -28.45 14.59 -47.33
N GLU A 964 -28.32 13.44 -48.02
CA GLU A 964 -27.39 12.37 -47.66
C GLU A 964 -25.94 12.83 -47.78
N GLU A 965 -25.58 13.52 -48.86
CA GLU A 965 -24.25 14.11 -49.00
C GLU A 965 -23.94 15.13 -47.91
N LEU A 966 -24.90 16.00 -47.58
CA LEU A 966 -24.74 16.99 -46.51
C LEU A 966 -24.70 16.35 -45.12
N ASN A 967 -25.49 15.31 -44.86
CA ASN A 967 -25.44 14.55 -43.60
C ASN A 967 -24.13 13.78 -43.45
N LYS A 968 -23.61 13.20 -44.53
CA LYS A 968 -22.29 12.56 -44.54
C LYS A 968 -21.19 13.57 -44.20
N LYS A 969 -21.19 14.72 -44.87
CA LYS A 969 -20.29 15.84 -44.56
C LYS A 969 -20.45 16.31 -43.11
N ARG A 970 -21.68 16.43 -42.59
CA ARG A 970 -21.93 16.81 -41.19
C ARG A 970 -21.36 15.77 -40.22
N SER A 971 -21.57 14.48 -40.49
CA SER A 971 -21.06 13.40 -39.66
C SER A 971 -19.54 13.35 -39.65
N GLU A 972 -18.90 13.54 -40.80
CA GLU A 972 -17.43 13.64 -40.92
C GLU A 972 -16.90 14.85 -40.13
N LEU A 973 -17.57 15.99 -40.22
CA LEU A 973 -17.23 17.19 -39.45
C LEU A 973 -17.48 17.02 -37.94
N ASP A 974 -18.57 16.36 -37.53
CA ASP A 974 -18.86 16.06 -36.12
C ASP A 974 -17.82 15.12 -35.52
N GLN A 975 -17.40 14.10 -36.27
CA GLN A 975 -16.32 13.21 -35.87
C GLN A 975 -15.00 13.97 -35.74
N THR A 976 -14.70 14.84 -36.70
CA THR A 976 -13.50 15.70 -36.66
C THR A 976 -13.55 16.66 -35.47
N ILE A 977 -14.65 17.38 -35.25
CA ILE A 977 -14.83 18.28 -34.09
C ILE A 977 -14.69 17.49 -32.78
N GLY A 978 -15.24 16.28 -32.72
CA GLY A 978 -15.10 15.39 -31.57
C GLY A 978 -13.66 14.95 -31.33
N SER A 979 -12.93 14.54 -32.37
CA SER A 979 -11.52 14.16 -32.25
C SER A 979 -10.66 15.35 -31.85
N GLU A 980 -10.80 16.50 -32.52
CA GLU A 980 -10.02 17.70 -32.23
C GLU A 980 -10.29 18.24 -30.81
N ARG A 981 -11.56 18.27 -30.35
CA ARG A 981 -11.87 18.65 -28.96
C ARG A 981 -11.30 17.67 -27.93
N THR A 982 -11.33 16.38 -28.24
CA THR A 982 -10.79 15.35 -27.36
C THR A 982 -9.27 15.51 -27.25
N GLU A 983 -8.57 15.70 -28.36
CA GLU A 983 -7.13 15.95 -28.36
C GLU A 983 -6.77 17.25 -27.64
N LEU A 984 -7.48 18.36 -27.89
CA LEU A 984 -7.27 19.62 -27.17
C LEU A 984 -7.54 19.50 -25.65
N SER A 985 -8.54 18.72 -25.24
CA SER A 985 -8.84 18.50 -23.81
C SER A 985 -7.77 17.67 -23.09
N LYS A 986 -7.09 16.76 -23.79
CA LYS A 986 -5.94 16.02 -23.25
C LYS A 986 -4.72 16.93 -23.08
N MET A 987 -4.66 18.03 -23.83
CA MET A 987 -3.56 19.00 -23.82
C MET A 987 -3.71 20.11 -22.77
N ASP A 988 -4.80 20.16 -21.98
CA ASP A 988 -5.02 21.12 -20.87
C ASP A 988 -4.30 20.69 -19.57
N GLY A 989 -3.11 20.08 -19.69
CA GLY A 989 -2.38 19.37 -18.64
C GLY A 989 -1.88 20.19 -17.44
N SER A 990 -2.38 21.41 -17.22
CA SER A 990 -1.93 22.29 -16.13
C SER A 990 -2.13 21.68 -14.74
N ALA A 991 -3.29 21.05 -14.49
CA ALA A 991 -3.59 20.44 -13.19
C ALA A 991 -2.78 19.15 -12.96
N ARG A 992 -2.78 18.22 -13.92
CA ARG A 992 -2.08 16.93 -13.78
C ARG A 992 -0.55 17.10 -13.76
N ALA A 993 0.00 18.03 -14.55
CA ALA A 993 1.43 18.32 -14.52
C ALA A 993 1.84 18.99 -13.20
N ALA A 994 0.99 19.87 -12.63
CA ALA A 994 1.25 20.48 -11.33
C ALA A 994 1.18 19.45 -10.19
N GLU A 995 0.15 18.59 -10.17
CA GLU A 995 0.03 17.48 -9.23
C GLU A 995 1.22 16.52 -9.32
N LEU A 996 1.62 16.12 -10.54
CA LEU A 996 2.76 15.24 -10.75
C LEU A 996 4.07 15.90 -10.32
N ALA A 997 4.24 17.21 -10.51
CA ALA A 997 5.41 17.95 -10.04
C ALA A 997 5.46 18.01 -8.50
N GLU A 998 4.32 18.26 -7.85
CA GLU A 998 4.21 18.27 -6.38
C GLU A 998 4.49 16.88 -5.78
N GLU A 999 3.86 15.83 -6.33
CA GLU A 999 4.13 14.44 -5.94
C GLU A 999 5.61 14.08 -6.15
N THR A 1000 6.21 14.48 -7.27
CA THR A 1000 7.62 14.23 -7.56
C THR A 1000 8.53 14.88 -6.52
N GLN A 1001 8.22 16.11 -6.09
CA GLN A 1001 8.98 16.82 -5.06
C GLN A 1001 8.83 16.18 -3.67
N MET A 1002 7.62 15.69 -3.35
CA MET A 1002 7.38 14.95 -2.10
C MET A 1002 8.14 13.62 -2.07
N ILE A 1003 8.15 12.87 -3.19
CA ILE A 1003 8.90 11.62 -3.31
C ILE A 1003 10.40 11.89 -3.16
N LEU A 1004 10.94 12.95 -3.78
CA LEU A 1004 12.33 13.37 -3.61
C LEU A 1004 12.68 13.68 -2.16
N GLY A 1005 11.83 14.43 -1.44
CA GLY A 1005 12.06 14.73 -0.03
C GLY A 1005 12.07 13.49 0.88
N ARG A 1006 11.20 12.50 0.60
CA ARG A 1006 11.23 11.20 1.29
C ARG A 1006 12.47 10.39 0.94
N LEU A 1007 12.84 10.37 -0.34
CA LEU A 1007 14.01 9.65 -0.84
C LEU A 1007 15.29 10.18 -0.19
N ASP A 1008 15.45 11.50 -0.05
CA ASP A 1008 16.60 12.10 0.63
C ASP A 1008 16.71 11.64 2.08
N ALA A 1009 15.60 11.65 2.84
CA ALA A 1009 15.58 11.21 4.23
C ALA A 1009 15.90 9.70 4.36
N ASP A 1010 15.27 8.87 3.53
CA ASP A 1010 15.49 7.41 3.55
C ASP A 1010 16.94 7.07 3.14
N VAL A 1011 17.49 7.76 2.12
CA VAL A 1011 18.88 7.57 1.67
C VAL A 1011 19.87 8.01 2.74
N GLU A 1012 19.63 9.13 3.42
CA GLU A 1012 20.48 9.57 4.54
C GLU A 1012 20.50 8.50 5.65
N GLN A 1013 19.33 7.97 6.02
CA GLN A 1013 19.22 6.91 7.01
C GLN A 1013 19.95 5.63 6.57
N TYR A 1014 19.76 5.20 5.32
CA TYR A 1014 20.44 4.04 4.76
C TYR A 1014 21.96 4.20 4.79
N VAL A 1015 22.49 5.34 4.35
CA VAL A 1015 23.93 5.64 4.37
C VAL A 1015 24.44 5.61 5.81
N ARG A 1016 23.71 6.19 6.76
CA ARG A 1016 24.08 6.19 8.18
C ARG A 1016 24.18 4.77 8.74
N LEU A 1017 23.18 3.93 8.48
CA LEU A 1017 23.15 2.53 8.94
C LEU A 1017 24.28 1.70 8.31
N ARG A 1018 24.52 1.85 7.00
CA ARG A 1018 25.63 1.17 6.31
C ARG A 1018 27.00 1.61 6.82
N LEU A 1019 27.18 2.91 7.06
CA LEU A 1019 28.41 3.43 7.66
C LEU A 1019 28.57 2.91 9.10
N ALA A 1020 27.52 2.89 9.90
CA ALA A 1020 27.55 2.36 11.26
C ALA A 1020 27.94 0.87 11.30
N SER A 1021 27.29 0.04 10.47
CA SER A 1021 27.65 -1.38 10.33
C SER A 1021 29.09 -1.55 9.85
N THR A 1022 29.54 -0.77 8.85
CA THR A 1022 30.92 -0.86 8.33
C THR A 1022 31.96 -0.47 9.38
N VAL A 1023 31.72 0.60 10.13
CA VAL A 1023 32.62 1.06 11.21
C VAL A 1023 32.65 0.06 12.35
N LEU A 1024 31.49 -0.48 12.74
CA LEU A 1024 31.39 -1.52 13.77
C LEU A 1024 32.14 -2.80 13.36
N ASN A 1025 31.97 -3.24 12.12
CA ASN A 1025 32.69 -4.39 11.58
C ASN A 1025 34.21 -4.15 11.58
N GLN A 1026 34.68 -2.98 11.14
CA GLN A 1026 36.10 -2.62 11.23
C GLN A 1026 36.62 -2.57 12.67
N ALA A 1027 35.80 -2.13 13.64
CA ALA A 1027 36.17 -2.12 15.04
C ALA A 1027 36.26 -3.56 15.62
N ILE A 1028 35.32 -4.43 15.26
CA ILE A 1028 35.32 -5.85 15.62
C ILE A 1028 36.57 -6.53 15.04
N GLU A 1029 36.90 -6.28 13.77
CA GLU A 1029 38.07 -6.87 13.12
C GLU A 1029 39.39 -6.34 13.70
N ARG A 1030 39.53 -5.04 13.95
CA ARG A 1030 40.72 -4.49 14.64
C ARG A 1030 40.89 -5.07 16.05
N TYR A 1031 39.79 -5.30 16.77
CA TYR A 1031 39.81 -5.91 18.08
C TYR A 1031 40.23 -7.40 17.99
N ARG A 1032 39.71 -8.13 17.01
CA ARG A 1032 40.11 -9.52 16.70
C ARG A 1032 41.61 -9.61 16.40
N GLU A 1033 42.12 -8.79 15.47
CA GLU A 1033 43.55 -8.76 15.10
C GLU A 1033 44.46 -8.49 16.31
N LYS A 1034 44.04 -7.59 17.21
CA LYS A 1034 44.81 -7.22 18.39
C LYS A 1034 44.79 -8.28 19.50
N HIS A 1035 43.79 -9.16 19.55
CA HIS A 1035 43.56 -10.07 20.68
C HIS A 1035 43.67 -11.58 20.32
N GLN A 1036 43.73 -11.96 19.04
CA GLN A 1036 43.90 -13.35 18.61
C GLN A 1036 45.32 -13.93 18.79
N GLY A 1037 46.36 -13.08 18.93
CA GLY A 1037 47.76 -13.50 18.94
C GLY A 1037 48.15 -14.52 20.02
N PRO A 1038 47.85 -14.29 21.32
CA PRO A 1038 48.22 -15.21 22.40
C PRO A 1038 47.43 -16.53 22.39
N THR A 1039 46.12 -16.47 22.19
CA THR A 1039 45.23 -17.65 22.19
C THR A 1039 45.51 -18.57 21.00
N LEU A 1040 45.74 -18.03 19.80
CA LEU A 1040 46.08 -18.83 18.62
C LEU A 1040 47.46 -19.51 18.77
N ARG A 1041 48.45 -18.82 19.36
CA ARG A 1041 49.75 -19.43 19.69
C ARG A 1041 49.59 -20.61 20.65
N ARG A 1042 48.78 -20.44 21.69
CA ARG A 1042 48.51 -21.53 22.64
C ARG A 1042 47.77 -22.69 21.99
N ALA A 1043 46.80 -22.40 21.12
CA ALA A 1043 46.10 -23.43 20.34
C ALA A 1043 47.06 -24.18 19.40
N ASN A 1044 48.03 -23.50 18.78
CA ASN A 1044 49.08 -24.13 17.97
C ASN A 1044 49.90 -25.14 18.77
N ASP A 1045 50.36 -24.73 19.95
CA ASP A 1045 51.16 -25.61 20.83
C ASP A 1045 50.37 -26.85 21.25
N LEU A 1046 49.10 -26.67 21.63
CA LEU A 1046 48.22 -27.77 22.05
C LEU A 1046 47.88 -28.68 20.87
N PHE A 1047 47.56 -28.12 19.71
CA PHE A 1047 47.22 -28.87 18.50
C PHE A 1047 48.41 -29.68 17.98
N SER A 1048 49.62 -29.11 17.97
CA SER A 1048 50.83 -29.83 17.56
C SER A 1048 51.11 -31.01 18.50
N LYS A 1049 50.95 -30.83 19.82
CA LYS A 1049 51.10 -31.91 20.80
C LYS A 1049 50.04 -33.00 20.65
N MET A 1050 48.77 -32.64 20.53
CA MET A 1050 47.66 -33.59 20.38
C MET A 1050 47.74 -34.39 19.07
N THR A 1051 48.29 -33.79 18.01
CA THR A 1051 48.51 -34.46 16.72
C THR A 1051 49.87 -35.16 16.63
N LEU A 1052 50.63 -35.23 17.73
CA LEU A 1052 51.96 -35.85 17.81
C LEU A 1052 52.94 -35.32 16.76
N GLY A 1053 52.85 -34.02 16.45
CA GLY A 1053 53.68 -33.35 15.45
C GLY A 1053 53.26 -33.60 13.99
N SER A 1054 52.11 -34.26 13.74
CA SER A 1054 51.55 -34.39 12.38
C SER A 1054 51.19 -33.03 11.77
N PHE A 1055 50.92 -32.04 12.63
CA PHE A 1055 50.80 -30.63 12.30
C PHE A 1055 51.72 -29.79 13.21
N GLU A 1056 52.38 -28.79 12.65
CA GLU A 1056 53.17 -27.79 13.41
C GLU A 1056 52.26 -26.75 14.09
N GLY A 1057 51.05 -26.55 13.57
CA GLY A 1057 50.07 -25.62 14.12
C GLY A 1057 48.98 -25.29 13.10
N ILE A 1058 48.27 -24.20 13.38
CA ILE A 1058 47.25 -23.60 12.52
C ILE A 1058 47.60 -22.14 12.19
N ARG A 1059 47.11 -21.68 11.04
CA ARG A 1059 47.21 -20.28 10.57
C ARG A 1059 45.86 -19.84 10.01
N VAL A 1060 45.61 -18.54 10.01
CA VAL A 1060 44.48 -17.93 9.29
C VAL A 1060 44.97 -17.51 7.90
N GLU A 1061 44.29 -17.99 6.87
CA GLU A 1061 44.45 -17.60 5.46
C GLU A 1061 43.18 -16.90 4.97
N LEU A 1062 43.28 -16.13 3.88
CA LEU A 1062 42.10 -15.59 3.22
C LEU A 1062 41.65 -16.55 2.11
N ASP A 1063 40.36 -16.86 2.06
CA ASP A 1063 39.78 -17.60 0.94
C ASP A 1063 39.65 -16.73 -0.32
N ASP A 1064 39.18 -17.33 -1.42
CA ASP A 1064 38.98 -16.65 -2.70
C ASP A 1064 37.97 -15.48 -2.64
N GLN A 1065 37.18 -15.38 -1.56
CA GLN A 1065 36.21 -14.31 -1.28
C GLN A 1065 36.73 -13.29 -0.26
N SER A 1066 38.03 -13.33 0.08
CA SER A 1066 38.66 -12.49 1.10
C SER A 1066 38.07 -12.67 2.50
N GLN A 1067 37.53 -13.84 2.82
CA GLN A 1067 37.08 -14.22 4.16
C GLN A 1067 38.18 -15.02 4.88
N PRO A 1068 38.36 -14.83 6.20
CA PRO A 1068 39.36 -15.54 6.98
C PRO A 1068 38.98 -17.02 7.22
N MET A 1069 39.87 -17.94 6.82
CA MET A 1069 39.76 -19.39 6.99
C MET A 1069 40.94 -19.95 7.80
N LEU A 1070 40.67 -20.86 8.74
CA LEU A 1070 41.71 -21.59 9.45
C LEU A 1070 42.31 -22.69 8.56
N VAL A 1071 43.63 -22.87 8.60
CA VAL A 1071 44.33 -23.92 7.86
C VAL A 1071 45.40 -24.58 8.75
N GLY A 1072 45.60 -25.89 8.60
CA GLY A 1072 46.66 -26.63 9.29
C GLY A 1072 47.98 -26.58 8.54
N ILE A 1073 49.09 -26.50 9.28
CA ILE A 1073 50.45 -26.46 8.73
C ILE A 1073 51.14 -27.80 8.97
N ARG A 1074 51.62 -28.45 7.91
CA ARG A 1074 52.44 -29.66 8.01
C ARG A 1074 53.90 -29.33 8.39
N PRO A 1075 54.64 -30.31 8.94
CA PRO A 1075 56.07 -30.16 9.27
C PRO A 1075 56.91 -29.55 8.14
N GLY A 1076 57.69 -28.52 8.46
CA GLY A 1076 58.53 -27.78 7.51
C GLY A 1076 57.85 -26.60 6.81
N GLY A 1077 56.61 -26.24 7.20
CA GLY A 1077 55.92 -25.01 6.79
C GLY A 1077 55.52 -24.89 5.30
N LYS A 1078 55.71 -25.94 4.50
CA LYS A 1078 55.54 -25.89 3.03
C LYS A 1078 54.17 -26.34 2.53
N GLU A 1079 53.45 -27.13 3.31
CA GLU A 1079 52.16 -27.70 2.92
C GLU A 1079 51.08 -27.22 3.88
N ILE A 1080 50.07 -26.58 3.30
CA ILE A 1080 48.89 -26.04 3.98
C ILE A 1080 47.75 -27.00 3.70
N VAL A 1081 47.07 -27.45 4.76
CA VAL A 1081 45.94 -28.36 4.68
C VAL A 1081 44.70 -27.60 5.14
N ALA A 1082 43.76 -27.38 4.23
CA ALA A 1082 42.46 -26.84 4.58
C ALA A 1082 41.73 -27.78 5.54
N VAL A 1083 40.88 -27.24 6.42
CA VAL A 1083 40.26 -28.05 7.49
C VAL A 1083 39.37 -29.16 6.92
N ASP A 1084 38.71 -28.90 5.79
CA ASP A 1084 37.90 -29.88 5.05
C ASP A 1084 38.69 -31.09 4.53
N CYS A 1085 40.02 -30.96 4.42
CA CYS A 1085 40.94 -32.02 4.05
C CYS A 1085 41.52 -32.76 5.26
N MET A 1086 41.15 -32.41 6.49
CA MET A 1086 41.54 -33.10 7.71
C MET A 1086 40.62 -34.30 8.00
N SER A 1087 41.13 -35.32 8.69
CA SER A 1087 40.27 -36.39 9.19
C SER A 1087 39.37 -35.87 10.32
N ASP A 1088 38.18 -36.45 10.48
CA ASP A 1088 37.25 -36.13 11.59
C ASP A 1088 37.96 -36.06 12.95
N GLY A 1089 38.78 -37.06 13.28
CA GLY A 1089 39.51 -37.07 14.56
C GLY A 1089 40.58 -35.97 14.69
N THR A 1090 41.15 -35.49 13.58
CA THR A 1090 42.08 -34.34 13.60
C THR A 1090 41.31 -33.02 13.73
N ALA A 1091 40.13 -32.91 13.14
CA ALA A 1091 39.26 -31.75 13.32
C ALA A 1091 38.73 -31.65 14.76
N ASP A 1092 38.36 -32.78 15.37
CA ASP A 1092 37.99 -32.86 16.79
C ASP A 1092 39.16 -32.39 17.69
N GLN A 1093 40.39 -32.81 17.39
CA GLN A 1093 41.61 -32.34 18.09
C GLN A 1093 41.86 -30.85 17.93
N LEU A 1094 41.62 -30.29 16.74
CA LEU A 1094 41.75 -28.86 16.48
C LEU A 1094 40.73 -28.06 17.30
N TYR A 1095 39.47 -28.49 17.28
CA TYR A 1095 38.42 -27.86 18.09
C TYR A 1095 38.76 -27.91 19.58
N PHE A 1096 39.23 -29.06 20.07
CA PHE A 1096 39.63 -29.24 21.46
C PHE A 1096 40.82 -28.35 21.83
N ALA A 1097 41.85 -28.23 20.99
CA ALA A 1097 43.00 -27.36 21.22
C ALA A 1097 42.61 -25.87 21.29
N LEU A 1098 41.74 -25.41 20.38
CA LEU A 1098 41.19 -24.05 20.38
C LEU A 1098 40.37 -23.77 21.64
N ARG A 1099 39.58 -24.75 22.08
CA ARG A 1099 38.76 -24.69 23.27
C ARG A 1099 39.60 -24.53 24.54
N LEU A 1100 40.59 -25.39 24.72
CA LEU A 1100 41.51 -25.33 25.87
C LEU A 1100 42.28 -24.00 25.89
N ALA A 1101 42.76 -23.53 24.73
CA ALA A 1101 43.45 -22.24 24.65
C ALA A 1101 42.54 -21.06 25.05
N SER A 1102 41.27 -21.10 24.65
CA SER A 1102 40.29 -20.06 25.00
C SER A 1102 39.94 -20.07 26.50
N LEU A 1103 39.86 -21.26 27.11
CA LEU A 1103 39.68 -21.40 28.57
C LEU A 1103 40.89 -20.87 29.34
N GLU A 1104 42.10 -21.15 28.86
CA GLU A 1104 43.31 -20.63 29.48
C GLU A 1104 43.39 -19.10 29.43
N ASP A 1105 42.94 -18.44 28.35
CA ASP A 1105 42.86 -16.98 28.27
C ASP A 1105 41.77 -16.40 29.18
N TYR A 1106 40.63 -17.09 29.31
CA TYR A 1106 39.56 -16.71 30.22
C TYR A 1106 40.05 -16.72 31.69
N PHE A 1107 40.82 -17.73 32.10
CA PHE A 1107 41.35 -17.86 33.46
C PHE A 1107 42.35 -16.76 33.86
N GLU A 1108 42.90 -16.01 32.91
CA GLU A 1108 43.76 -14.86 33.23
C GLU A 1108 42.96 -13.61 33.63
N LYS A 1109 41.68 -13.53 33.25
CA LYS A 1109 40.84 -12.34 33.38
C LYS A 1109 39.72 -12.53 34.41
N ASP A 1110 39.16 -13.73 34.46
CA ASP A 1110 37.96 -14.06 35.21
C ASP A 1110 38.17 -15.26 36.15
N GLU A 1111 37.24 -15.45 37.09
CA GLU A 1111 37.30 -16.54 38.07
C GLU A 1111 37.32 -17.92 37.37
N PRO A 1112 38.33 -18.78 37.62
CA PRO A 1112 38.41 -20.09 36.98
C PRO A 1112 37.25 -20.99 37.39
N LEU A 1113 36.45 -21.46 36.45
CA LEU A 1113 35.37 -22.41 36.71
C LEU A 1113 35.78 -23.84 36.33
N PRO A 1114 35.19 -24.88 36.97
CA PRO A 1114 35.53 -26.27 36.68
C PRO A 1114 35.20 -26.63 35.24
N PHE A 1115 36.16 -27.27 34.57
CA PHE A 1115 36.00 -27.75 33.21
C PHE A 1115 35.50 -29.19 33.24
N VAL A 1116 34.32 -29.42 32.67
CA VAL A 1116 33.63 -30.72 32.70
C VAL A 1116 33.60 -31.32 31.31
N VAL A 1117 34.13 -32.53 31.18
CA VAL A 1117 34.24 -33.24 29.90
C VAL A 1117 33.61 -34.63 29.99
N ASP A 1118 32.80 -35.01 29.01
CA ASP A 1118 32.10 -36.32 28.98
C ASP A 1118 32.44 -37.10 27.70
N ASP A 1119 33.15 -38.22 27.87
CA ASP A 1119 33.48 -39.17 26.80
C ASP A 1119 34.13 -38.54 25.54
N ILE A 1120 34.86 -37.41 25.70
CA ILE A 1120 35.43 -36.64 24.58
C ILE A 1120 36.54 -37.36 23.78
N LEU A 1121 37.16 -38.41 24.32
CA LEU A 1121 38.32 -39.07 23.69
C LEU A 1121 37.96 -40.30 22.84
N ILE A 1122 36.68 -40.58 22.58
CA ILE A 1122 36.21 -41.79 21.86
C ILE A 1122 36.85 -41.95 20.46
N ARG A 1123 37.07 -40.85 19.73
CA ARG A 1123 37.60 -40.85 18.35
C ARG A 1123 39.13 -40.76 18.26
N PHE A 1124 39.82 -40.77 19.40
CA PHE A 1124 41.25 -40.59 19.48
C PHE A 1124 41.90 -41.98 19.54
N ASP A 1125 42.95 -42.22 18.76
CA ASP A 1125 43.78 -43.40 18.97
C ASP A 1125 44.51 -43.30 20.32
N ASN A 1126 45.09 -44.41 20.80
CA ASN A 1126 45.69 -44.46 22.15
C ASN A 1126 46.77 -43.40 22.37
N ASP A 1127 47.62 -43.13 21.38
CA ASP A 1127 48.72 -42.19 21.50
C ASP A 1127 48.21 -40.74 21.52
N ARG A 1128 47.21 -40.43 20.67
CA ARG A 1128 46.51 -39.14 20.66
C ARG A 1128 45.66 -38.92 21.91
N ALA A 1129 45.02 -39.97 22.43
CA ALA A 1129 44.27 -39.93 23.68
C ALA A 1129 45.19 -39.65 24.87
N ALA A 1130 46.38 -40.28 24.90
CA ALA A 1130 47.41 -39.97 25.90
C ALA A 1130 47.86 -38.50 25.81
N ALA A 1131 48.11 -37.98 24.60
CA ALA A 1131 48.46 -36.57 24.41
C ALA A 1131 47.34 -35.60 24.83
N ALA A 1132 46.08 -35.96 24.59
CA ALA A 1132 44.92 -35.18 25.05
C ALA A 1132 44.76 -35.23 26.58
N LEU A 1133 45.00 -36.37 27.22
CA LEU A 1133 45.01 -36.51 28.68
C LEU A 1133 46.13 -35.67 29.32
N GLN A 1134 47.31 -35.59 28.69
CA GLN A 1134 48.38 -34.69 29.14
C GLN A 1134 48.02 -33.21 28.95
N ALA A 1135 47.25 -32.84 27.93
CA ALA A 1135 46.72 -31.49 27.79
C ALA A 1135 45.71 -31.17 28.91
N LEU A 1136 44.85 -32.12 29.28
CA LEU A 1136 43.96 -31.99 30.44
C LEU A 1136 44.73 -31.94 31.76
N GLU A 1137 45.85 -32.66 31.90
CA GLU A 1137 46.76 -32.53 33.05
C GLU A 1137 47.27 -31.09 33.17
N LEU A 1138 47.74 -30.49 32.07
CA LEU A 1138 48.22 -29.11 32.08
C LEU A 1138 47.10 -28.13 32.45
N LEU A 1139 45.89 -28.32 31.94
CA LEU A 1139 44.73 -27.51 32.30
C LEU A 1139 44.35 -27.70 33.78
N SER A 1140 44.48 -28.92 34.30
CA SER A 1140 44.14 -29.29 35.68
C SER A 1140 44.99 -28.61 36.75
N LYS A 1141 46.08 -27.95 36.35
CA LYS A 1141 46.92 -27.10 37.21
C LYS A 1141 46.37 -25.67 37.33
N LYS A 1142 45.46 -25.26 36.44
CA LYS A 1142 44.84 -23.93 36.41
C LYS A 1142 43.38 -23.93 36.87
N THR A 1143 42.65 -25.01 36.61
CA THR A 1143 41.26 -25.20 37.03
C THR A 1143 40.99 -26.66 37.32
N GLN A 1144 39.96 -26.95 38.10
CA GLN A 1144 39.49 -28.31 38.31
C GLN A 1144 38.95 -28.90 36.99
N VAL A 1145 39.47 -30.07 36.59
CA VAL A 1145 38.97 -30.80 35.41
C VAL A 1145 38.21 -32.03 35.88
N ILE A 1146 36.97 -32.20 35.44
CA ILE A 1146 36.11 -33.34 35.77
C ILE A 1146 35.83 -34.12 34.48
N PHE A 1147 36.44 -35.29 34.35
CA PHE A 1147 36.32 -36.14 33.16
C PHE A 1147 35.45 -37.37 33.43
N PHE A 1148 34.26 -37.40 32.85
CA PHE A 1148 33.39 -38.57 32.84
C PHE A 1148 33.77 -39.53 31.72
N THR A 1149 33.95 -40.81 32.05
CA THR A 1149 34.24 -41.85 31.05
C THR A 1149 33.62 -43.19 31.40
N HIS A 1150 33.14 -43.93 30.39
CA HIS A 1150 32.75 -45.35 30.56
C HIS A 1150 33.84 -46.33 30.10
N HIS A 1151 34.95 -45.81 29.56
CA HIS A 1151 36.01 -46.60 28.98
C HIS A 1151 37.15 -46.83 29.97
N GLN A 1152 37.22 -48.04 30.53
CA GLN A 1152 38.29 -48.41 31.47
C GLN A 1152 39.71 -48.23 30.89
N HIS A 1153 39.88 -48.39 29.57
CA HIS A 1153 41.17 -48.17 28.92
C HIS A 1153 41.66 -46.71 29.00
N LEU A 1154 40.76 -45.71 29.03
CA LEU A 1154 41.14 -44.30 29.19
C LEU A 1154 41.62 -44.02 30.62
N VAL A 1155 41.05 -44.70 31.61
CA VAL A 1155 41.54 -44.65 33.01
C VAL A 1155 42.96 -45.23 33.09
N ALA A 1156 43.20 -46.38 32.45
CA ALA A 1156 44.54 -46.99 32.39
C ALA A 1156 45.55 -46.13 31.62
N LEU A 1157 45.13 -45.47 30.53
CA LEU A 1157 45.98 -44.53 29.80
C LEU A 1157 46.33 -43.29 30.64
N ALA A 1158 45.37 -42.76 31.41
CA ALA A 1158 45.64 -41.66 32.33
C ALA A 1158 46.63 -42.08 33.44
N GLU A 1159 46.45 -43.27 34.02
CA GLU A 1159 47.39 -43.82 35.02
C GLU A 1159 48.82 -43.96 34.50
N ALA A 1160 48.98 -44.32 33.23
CA ALA A 1160 50.28 -44.52 32.62
C ALA A 1160 50.97 -43.22 32.18
N ASN A 1161 50.21 -42.16 31.87
CA ASN A 1161 50.71 -40.98 31.15
C ASN A 1161 50.48 -39.63 31.83
N VAL A 1162 49.71 -39.58 32.93
CA VAL A 1162 49.40 -38.36 33.70
C VAL A 1162 50.12 -38.42 35.06
N ASP A 1163 50.59 -37.26 35.54
CA ASP A 1163 51.22 -37.15 36.86
C ASP A 1163 50.27 -37.64 37.99
N PRO A 1164 50.66 -38.65 38.80
CA PRO A 1164 49.84 -39.18 39.89
C PRO A 1164 49.46 -38.16 40.96
N THR A 1165 50.19 -37.04 41.07
CA THR A 1165 49.91 -35.99 42.07
C THR A 1165 48.68 -35.14 41.75
N VAL A 1166 48.26 -35.12 40.47
CA VAL A 1166 47.09 -34.36 40.01
C VAL A 1166 45.95 -35.25 39.52
N LEU A 1167 46.14 -36.57 39.46
CA LEU A 1167 45.14 -37.53 38.99
C LEU A 1167 44.31 -38.12 40.14
N PHE A 1168 43.00 -37.89 40.12
CA PHE A 1168 42.04 -38.42 41.10
C PHE A 1168 40.99 -39.29 40.40
N LYS A 1169 40.65 -40.43 40.97
CA LYS A 1169 39.72 -41.39 40.37
C LYS A 1169 38.51 -41.61 41.27
N HIS A 1170 37.35 -41.64 40.64
CA HIS A 1170 36.05 -41.82 41.28
C HIS A 1170 35.28 -42.88 40.52
N SER A 1171 34.62 -43.80 41.22
CA SER A 1171 33.76 -44.81 40.61
C SER A 1171 32.29 -44.47 40.87
N LEU A 1172 31.46 -44.50 39.83
CA LEU A 1172 30.01 -44.42 39.89
C LEU A 1172 29.40 -45.80 39.63
N GLY A 1173 28.43 -46.19 40.46
CA GLY A 1173 27.87 -47.55 40.53
C GLY A 1173 28.51 -48.37 41.66
N ILE A 1174 27.72 -49.21 42.31
CA ILE A 1174 28.16 -50.12 43.39
C ILE A 1174 29.06 -51.21 42.82
#